data_AF-A0A4V0I188-F1
#
_entry.id   AF-A0A4V0I188-F1
#
_cell.length_a   1.000
_cell.length_b   1.000
_cell.length_c   1.000
_cell.angle_alpha   90.00
_cell.angle_beta   90.00
_cell.angle_gamma   90.00
#
_symmetry.space_group_name_H-M   'P 1'
#
loop_
_entity.id
_entity.type
_entity.pdbx_description
1 polymer ?
#
loop_
_entity_poly.entity_id
_entity_poly.type
_entity_poly.pdbx_seq_one_letter_code
_entity_poly.pdbx_strand_id
1 'polypeptide(L)'
;MTPDAAELDAILDRMAALKRGERVGLLPQLLPLLAEPRVALTTRIAAAARTLRLLPDRRRPVRRVAGAVTAGVSSGRAVERLRQVQNLTKKCHALDELIDAREQRVKMACPRCKVKLRRVEMVKHLWHEHGLTLDRRTTRTATRTAAELLRAYTAGDTAALDRMAELHGPAGLRSWMAETDAPPEELAALLAAAGDRGAGLCRSCFAEVPASVTPLPPPLDLANGRLSGDGYAVSVGGNAWVGTVALATPMQPAARGRFSLSPRATAALVATVALVLAAVVRAPFLIGFALAAVAYVWVRVARTQRGADDRAVDVGWNEFAVLLAETEPGSRYLTRLCLASLGRGLPERRVDLLARLVIAPFETEAERQLLAAAAVLQLDDAARFGVDVVAGVAGLVASVFTGERPPDFAEHVAAAYLTRDRAPGDVARLRVLVLGAAFEAGHVPRDLVKLCVAAPALRRVVLAEPAPHLALLFGLWRTRDAHRWHAVGHGNTVFDTARTLPRDAADTLASFPDLLLSHRPERTVEDAVGPVLICARGVAVAGPLVADPDADVRLEAGGRVLVLGRHRLAVSAPLPDDFPAVVRQWLAFRTGWLAELRGVPAAAVPSATRRLLGPLVRTCARCGGGVIAEAGALGRSGPVS
;
A
#
# COMPACT_ATOMS: atom_id res chain seq x y z
N MET A 1 52.03 -44.66 -35.30
CA MET A 1 50.63 -44.99 -35.00
C MET A 1 50.56 -46.48 -34.73
N THR A 2 49.88 -46.92 -33.68
CA THR A 2 49.56 -48.34 -33.51
C THR A 2 48.60 -48.77 -34.62
N PRO A 3 48.62 -50.03 -35.08
CA PRO A 3 47.69 -50.53 -36.12
C PRO A 3 46.23 -50.21 -35.76
N ASP A 4 45.88 -50.32 -34.48
CA ASP A 4 44.54 -50.01 -33.96
C ASP A 4 44.12 -48.53 -34.10
N ALA A 5 45.08 -47.58 -34.06
CA ALA A 5 44.79 -46.16 -34.26
C ALA A 5 44.51 -45.84 -35.74
N ALA A 6 45.25 -46.47 -36.65
CA ALA A 6 45.01 -46.35 -38.09
C ALA A 6 43.65 -46.94 -38.49
N GLU A 7 43.27 -48.07 -37.88
CA GLU A 7 41.96 -48.69 -38.08
C GLU A 7 40.82 -47.79 -37.57
N LEU A 8 41.00 -47.16 -36.41
CA LEU A 8 40.03 -46.22 -35.85
C LEU A 8 39.77 -45.02 -36.79
N ASP A 9 40.83 -44.43 -37.34
CA ASP A 9 40.72 -43.33 -38.29
C ASP A 9 40.05 -43.77 -39.61
N ALA A 10 40.41 -44.94 -40.13
CA ALA A 10 39.81 -45.50 -41.35
C ALA A 10 38.29 -45.74 -41.21
N ILE A 11 37.82 -46.18 -40.02
CA ILE A 11 36.40 -46.33 -39.74
C ILE A 11 35.70 -44.96 -39.65
N LEU A 12 36.35 -43.96 -39.03
CA LEU A 12 35.79 -42.60 -38.90
C LEU A 12 35.65 -41.90 -40.26
N ASP A 13 36.61 -42.08 -41.17
CA ASP A 13 36.54 -41.52 -42.52
C ASP A 13 35.43 -42.21 -43.34
N ARG A 14 35.27 -43.53 -43.19
CA ARG A 14 34.14 -44.26 -43.78
C ARG A 14 32.80 -43.79 -43.22
N MET A 15 32.71 -43.56 -41.90
CA MET A 15 31.52 -42.99 -41.27
C MET A 15 31.20 -41.57 -41.80
N ALA A 16 32.22 -40.75 -42.09
CA ALA A 16 32.02 -39.42 -42.64
C ALA A 16 31.45 -39.45 -44.08
N ALA A 17 31.85 -40.45 -44.88
CA ALA A 17 31.38 -40.64 -46.26
C ALA A 17 29.94 -41.19 -46.38
N LEU A 18 29.40 -41.83 -45.34
CA LEU A 18 28.04 -42.40 -45.36
C LEU A 18 26.93 -41.36 -45.08
N LYS A 19 25.71 -41.67 -45.55
CA LYS A 19 24.51 -40.89 -45.21
C LYS A 19 24.18 -41.01 -43.72
N ARG A 20 23.58 -39.97 -43.13
CA ARG A 20 23.35 -39.86 -41.67
C ARG A 20 22.64 -41.06 -41.04
N GLY A 21 21.73 -41.73 -41.75
CA GLY A 21 21.02 -42.92 -41.27
C GLY A 21 21.85 -44.21 -41.25
N GLU A 22 22.84 -44.32 -42.13
CA GLU A 22 23.67 -45.53 -42.33
C GLU A 22 24.84 -45.58 -41.34
N ARG A 23 25.26 -44.41 -40.82
CA ARG A 23 26.40 -44.27 -39.88
C ARG A 23 26.26 -45.10 -38.61
N VAL A 24 25.03 -45.34 -38.14
CA VAL A 24 24.77 -46.14 -36.94
C VAL A 24 25.20 -47.60 -37.14
N GLY A 25 25.21 -48.10 -38.39
CA GLY A 25 25.62 -49.45 -38.75
C GLY A 25 27.12 -49.72 -38.55
N LEU A 26 27.96 -48.68 -38.51
CA LEU A 26 29.41 -48.82 -38.28
C LEU A 26 29.81 -48.79 -36.79
N LEU A 27 28.88 -48.45 -35.88
CA LEU A 27 29.16 -48.45 -34.44
C LEU A 27 29.68 -49.79 -33.90
N PRO A 28 29.14 -50.96 -34.27
CA PRO A 28 29.64 -52.24 -33.77
C PRO A 28 31.14 -52.49 -34.06
N GLN A 29 31.67 -51.94 -35.15
CA GLN A 29 33.09 -52.05 -35.53
C GLN A 29 33.95 -51.04 -34.73
N LEU A 30 33.41 -49.85 -34.48
CA LEU A 30 34.13 -48.77 -33.78
C LEU A 30 34.20 -48.95 -32.25
N LEU A 31 33.12 -49.47 -31.64
CA LEU A 31 32.99 -49.54 -30.18
C LEU A 31 34.08 -50.37 -29.48
N PRO A 32 34.52 -51.53 -30.00
CA PRO A 32 35.63 -52.29 -29.43
C PRO A 32 36.94 -51.48 -29.39
N LEU A 33 37.28 -50.79 -30.48
CA LEU A 33 38.48 -49.95 -30.58
C LEU A 33 38.42 -48.75 -29.60
N LEU A 34 37.23 -48.16 -29.41
CA LEU A 34 37.02 -47.11 -28.41
C LEU A 34 37.09 -47.63 -26.96
N ALA A 35 36.94 -48.94 -26.73
CA ALA A 35 37.04 -49.56 -25.42
C ALA A 35 38.47 -50.05 -25.11
N GLU A 36 39.24 -50.41 -26.14
CA GLU A 36 40.56 -51.02 -26.07
C GLU A 36 41.57 -50.18 -25.26
N PRO A 37 42.15 -50.70 -24.16
CA PRO A 37 43.16 -49.99 -23.36
C PRO A 37 44.47 -49.70 -24.09
N ARG A 38 44.81 -50.50 -25.12
CA ARG A 38 46.05 -50.33 -25.91
C ARG A 38 46.05 -49.06 -26.76
N VAL A 39 44.87 -48.55 -27.13
CA VAL A 39 44.75 -47.28 -27.85
C VAL A 39 44.90 -46.12 -26.88
N ALA A 40 45.78 -45.17 -27.20
CA ALA A 40 46.02 -44.00 -26.36
C ALA A 40 44.72 -43.26 -26.02
N LEU A 41 44.56 -42.88 -24.74
CA LEU A 41 43.32 -42.27 -24.25
C LEU A 41 42.94 -41.00 -25.01
N THR A 42 43.92 -40.16 -25.36
CA THR A 42 43.71 -38.94 -26.16
C THR A 42 43.12 -39.26 -27.53
N THR A 43 43.64 -40.29 -28.20
CA THR A 43 43.11 -40.81 -29.48
C THR A 43 41.68 -41.32 -29.31
N ARG A 44 41.39 -42.08 -28.26
CA ARG A 44 40.02 -42.58 -27.96
C ARG A 44 39.02 -41.44 -27.72
N ILE A 45 39.42 -40.40 -26.98
CA ILE A 45 38.57 -39.24 -26.68
C ILE A 45 38.30 -38.42 -27.94
N ALA A 46 39.33 -38.15 -28.75
CA ALA A 46 39.20 -37.43 -30.01
C ALA A 46 38.32 -38.18 -31.00
N ALA A 47 38.53 -39.50 -31.13
CA ALA A 47 37.70 -40.37 -31.95
C ALA A 47 36.25 -40.42 -31.47
N ALA A 48 36.01 -40.56 -30.16
CA ALA A 48 34.66 -40.52 -29.59
C ALA A 48 33.97 -39.17 -29.88
N ALA A 49 34.65 -38.04 -29.71
CA ALA A 49 34.10 -36.72 -30.04
C ALA A 49 33.77 -36.59 -31.53
N ARG A 50 34.67 -37.03 -32.43
CA ARG A 50 34.43 -37.04 -33.89
C ARG A 50 33.23 -37.93 -34.25
N THR A 51 33.13 -39.09 -33.61
CA THR A 51 31.99 -40.01 -33.76
C THR A 51 30.67 -39.36 -33.37
N LEU A 52 30.63 -38.68 -32.22
CA LEU A 52 29.41 -38.01 -31.75
C LEU A 52 28.98 -36.86 -32.66
N ARG A 53 29.92 -36.12 -33.27
CA ARG A 53 29.61 -35.11 -34.29
C ARG A 53 28.97 -35.70 -35.56
N LEU A 54 29.29 -36.95 -35.89
CA LEU A 54 28.80 -37.63 -37.10
C LEU A 54 27.46 -38.36 -36.89
N LEU A 55 27.12 -38.70 -35.64
CA LEU A 55 25.90 -39.43 -35.29
C LEU A 55 24.69 -38.50 -35.08
N PRO A 56 23.45 -39.01 -35.21
CA PRO A 56 22.28 -38.29 -34.73
C PRO A 56 22.32 -38.16 -33.20
N ASP A 57 21.94 -36.98 -32.69
CA ASP A 57 21.85 -36.66 -31.24
C ASP A 57 20.66 -37.40 -30.60
N ARG A 58 20.80 -38.72 -30.50
CA ARG A 58 19.81 -39.64 -29.92
C ARG A 58 20.46 -40.43 -28.80
N ARG A 59 19.71 -40.65 -27.73
CA ARG A 59 20.19 -41.31 -26.51
C ARG A 59 20.88 -42.67 -26.73
N ARG A 60 20.36 -43.52 -27.63
CA ARG A 60 20.87 -44.88 -27.87
C ARG A 60 22.29 -44.92 -28.48
N PRO A 61 22.58 -44.27 -29.62
CA PRO A 61 23.94 -44.24 -30.18
C PRO A 61 24.93 -43.52 -29.28
N VAL A 62 24.56 -42.37 -28.69
CA VAL A 62 25.44 -41.61 -27.78
C VAL A 62 25.79 -42.44 -26.54
N ARG A 63 24.83 -43.15 -25.94
CA ARG A 63 25.08 -44.04 -24.80
C ARG A 63 26.06 -45.18 -25.12
N ARG A 64 26.06 -45.71 -26.34
CA ARG A 64 27.01 -46.75 -26.76
C ARG A 64 28.43 -46.21 -26.83
N VAL A 65 28.63 -45.06 -27.49
CA VAL A 65 29.94 -44.40 -27.59
C VAL A 65 30.46 -43.99 -26.21
N ALA A 66 29.60 -43.34 -25.41
CA ALA A 66 29.90 -43.00 -24.02
C ALA A 66 30.25 -44.24 -23.17
N GLY A 67 29.53 -45.35 -23.38
CA GLY A 67 29.81 -46.64 -22.74
C GLY A 67 31.19 -47.18 -23.08
N ALA A 68 31.57 -47.17 -24.36
CA ALA A 68 32.87 -47.68 -24.82
C ALA A 68 34.05 -46.86 -24.27
N VAL A 69 34.01 -45.52 -24.36
CA VAL A 69 35.11 -44.67 -23.87
C VAL A 69 35.26 -44.71 -22.34
N THR A 70 34.19 -45.09 -21.63
CA THR A 70 34.16 -45.22 -20.17
C THR A 70 34.20 -46.66 -19.67
N ALA A 71 34.41 -47.64 -20.55
CA ALA A 71 34.54 -49.04 -20.16
C ALA A 71 35.74 -49.23 -19.22
N GLY A 72 35.56 -50.04 -18.18
CA GLY A 72 36.64 -50.44 -17.27
C GLY A 72 37.19 -49.35 -16.33
N VAL A 73 36.52 -48.20 -16.19
CA VAL A 73 36.93 -47.14 -15.25
C VAL A 73 35.94 -46.88 -14.13
N SER A 74 36.44 -46.35 -13.01
CA SER A 74 35.60 -45.90 -11.90
C SER A 74 34.62 -44.83 -12.36
N SER A 75 33.46 -44.74 -11.70
CA SER A 75 32.40 -43.79 -12.05
C SER A 75 32.87 -42.33 -12.12
N GLY A 76 33.79 -41.92 -11.24
CA GLY A 76 34.41 -40.58 -11.28
C GLY A 76 35.28 -40.37 -12.52
N ARG A 77 36.16 -41.31 -12.85
CA ARG A 77 36.98 -41.25 -14.09
C ARG A 77 36.12 -41.34 -15.35
N ALA A 78 35.00 -42.08 -15.28
CA ALA A 78 34.05 -42.17 -16.38
C ALA A 78 33.42 -40.80 -16.69
N VAL A 79 32.94 -40.07 -15.68
CA VAL A 79 32.40 -38.71 -15.87
C VAL A 79 33.48 -37.77 -16.43
N GLU A 80 34.71 -37.84 -15.91
CA GLU A 80 35.80 -36.99 -16.38
C GLU A 80 36.10 -37.19 -17.86
N ARG A 81 36.17 -38.45 -18.31
CA ARG A 81 36.34 -38.78 -19.74
C ARG A 81 35.17 -38.26 -20.60
N LEU A 82 33.94 -38.35 -20.10
CA LEU A 82 32.78 -37.82 -20.82
C LEU A 82 32.82 -36.29 -20.94
N ARG A 83 33.26 -35.57 -19.90
CA ARG A 83 33.49 -34.11 -19.99
C ARG A 83 34.60 -33.76 -20.97
N GLN A 84 35.67 -34.55 -21.04
CA GLN A 84 36.71 -34.37 -22.05
C GLN A 84 36.15 -34.54 -23.48
N VAL A 85 35.28 -35.53 -23.69
CA VAL A 85 34.56 -35.71 -24.97
C VAL A 85 33.60 -34.53 -25.24
N GLN A 86 32.88 -34.05 -24.22
CA GLN A 86 31.96 -32.91 -24.29
C GLN A 86 32.69 -31.61 -24.68
N ASN A 87 33.85 -31.33 -24.09
CA ASN A 87 34.67 -30.17 -24.42
C ASN A 87 35.11 -30.15 -25.89
N LEU A 88 35.30 -31.34 -26.48
CA LEU A 88 35.61 -31.50 -27.89
C LEU A 88 34.36 -31.59 -28.78
N THR A 89 33.15 -31.58 -28.23
CA THR A 89 31.89 -31.71 -28.98
C THR A 89 31.04 -30.46 -28.77
N LYS A 90 31.09 -29.52 -29.73
CA LYS A 90 30.47 -28.18 -29.55
C LYS A 90 28.99 -28.18 -29.12
N LYS A 91 28.17 -29.18 -29.49
CA LYS A 91 26.76 -29.36 -29.04
C LYS A 91 26.31 -30.84 -29.16
N CYS A 92 25.92 -31.50 -28.06
CA CYS A 92 25.27 -32.83 -28.06
C CYS A 92 24.43 -33.03 -26.79
N HIS A 93 23.12 -32.80 -26.89
CA HIS A 93 22.20 -32.82 -25.75
C HIS A 93 22.10 -34.20 -25.09
N ALA A 94 22.13 -35.27 -25.88
CA ALA A 94 22.08 -36.62 -25.32
C ALA A 94 23.35 -37.00 -24.54
N LEU A 95 24.50 -36.35 -24.83
CA LEU A 95 25.71 -36.52 -24.04
C LEU A 95 25.59 -35.76 -22.71
N ASP A 96 25.07 -34.54 -22.74
CA ASP A 96 24.84 -33.71 -21.56
C ASP A 96 23.91 -34.42 -20.55
N GLU A 97 22.76 -34.93 -21.02
CA GLU A 97 21.84 -35.72 -20.20
C GLU A 97 22.50 -36.96 -19.57
N LEU A 98 23.41 -37.63 -20.30
CA LEU A 98 24.12 -38.80 -19.81
C LEU A 98 25.18 -38.43 -18.77
N ILE A 99 25.86 -37.29 -18.94
CA ILE A 99 26.81 -36.75 -17.96
C ILE A 99 26.06 -36.40 -16.68
N ASP A 100 24.95 -35.66 -16.77
CA ASP A 100 24.13 -35.28 -15.62
C ASP A 100 23.61 -36.50 -14.86
N ALA A 101 23.04 -37.47 -15.57
CA ALA A 101 22.54 -38.70 -14.97
C ALA A 101 23.64 -39.54 -14.28
N ARG A 102 24.89 -39.46 -14.76
CA ARG A 102 26.04 -40.14 -14.12
C ARG A 102 26.58 -39.34 -12.95
N GLU A 103 26.67 -38.02 -13.05
CA GLU A 103 27.11 -37.14 -11.96
C GLU A 103 26.20 -37.24 -10.74
N GLN A 104 24.89 -37.38 -10.95
CA GLN A 104 23.93 -37.65 -9.87
C GLN A 104 24.19 -38.98 -9.13
N ARG A 105 24.87 -39.96 -9.76
CA ARG A 105 25.19 -41.27 -9.17
C ARG A 105 26.58 -41.32 -8.52
N VAL A 106 27.46 -40.38 -8.85
CA VAL A 106 28.80 -40.33 -8.25
C VAL A 106 28.69 -39.85 -6.82
N LYS A 107 29.14 -40.69 -5.88
CA LYS A 107 29.28 -40.31 -4.48
C LYS A 107 30.55 -39.49 -4.32
N MET A 108 30.41 -38.26 -3.82
CA MET A 108 31.50 -37.38 -3.43
C MET A 108 31.85 -37.63 -1.97
N ALA A 109 33.12 -37.53 -1.59
CA ALA A 109 33.53 -37.57 -0.19
C ALA A 109 33.56 -36.14 0.38
N CYS A 110 32.93 -35.92 1.53
CA CYS A 110 32.99 -34.64 2.22
C CYS A 110 34.45 -34.36 2.63
N PRO A 111 35.03 -33.17 2.37
CA PRO A 111 36.41 -32.88 2.70
C PRO A 111 36.66 -32.86 4.22
N ARG A 112 35.63 -32.54 5.03
CA ARG A 112 35.69 -32.47 6.50
C ARG A 112 35.50 -33.85 7.14
N CYS A 113 34.32 -34.45 7.03
CA CYS A 113 33.97 -35.68 7.73
C CYS A 113 34.15 -36.97 6.88
N LYS A 114 34.56 -36.85 5.61
CA LYS A 114 34.77 -37.96 4.66
C LYS A 114 33.53 -38.79 4.30
N VAL A 115 32.33 -38.41 4.75
CA VAL A 115 31.07 -39.08 4.34
C VAL A 115 30.92 -39.07 2.81
N LYS A 116 30.47 -40.19 2.24
CA LYS A 116 30.31 -40.34 0.79
C LYS A 116 28.84 -40.23 0.38
N LEU A 117 28.45 -39.06 -0.13
CA LEU A 117 27.06 -38.74 -0.49
C LEU A 117 26.95 -38.40 -1.98
N ARG A 118 25.76 -38.58 -2.56
CA ARG A 118 25.51 -38.09 -3.93
C ARG A 118 25.59 -36.56 -3.95
N ARG A 119 25.85 -35.94 -5.10
CA ARG A 119 26.04 -34.48 -5.20
C ARG A 119 24.93 -33.68 -4.51
N VAL A 120 23.66 -34.02 -4.74
CA VAL A 120 22.50 -33.31 -4.15
C VAL A 120 22.49 -33.43 -2.62
N GLU A 121 22.74 -34.64 -2.10
CA GLU A 121 22.86 -34.89 -0.65
C GLU A 121 24.10 -34.22 -0.07
N MET A 122 25.21 -34.16 -0.83
CA MET A 122 26.46 -33.52 -0.44
C MET A 122 26.30 -32.01 -0.31
N VAL A 123 25.56 -31.35 -1.21
CA VAL A 123 25.26 -29.91 -1.08
C VAL A 123 24.52 -29.64 0.24
N LYS A 124 23.47 -30.43 0.55
CA LYS A 124 22.73 -30.31 1.80
C LYS A 124 23.62 -30.58 3.01
N HIS A 125 24.40 -31.66 2.96
CA HIS A 125 25.32 -32.04 4.04
C HIS A 125 26.39 -30.97 4.29
N LEU A 126 27.05 -30.47 3.25
CA LEU A 126 28.06 -29.42 3.36
C LEU A 126 27.49 -28.16 3.98
N TRP A 127 26.27 -27.79 3.61
CA TRP A 127 25.59 -26.63 4.15
C TRP A 127 25.21 -26.83 5.63
N HIS A 128 24.47 -27.90 5.94
CA HIS A 128 23.90 -28.11 7.27
C HIS A 128 24.94 -28.54 8.32
N GLU A 129 25.88 -29.43 7.96
CA GLU A 129 26.84 -29.98 8.94
C GLU A 129 28.11 -29.14 9.05
N HIS A 130 28.46 -28.38 8.00
CA HIS A 130 29.80 -27.77 7.89
C HIS A 130 29.80 -26.31 7.45
N GLY A 131 28.67 -25.68 7.11
CA GLY A 131 28.62 -24.30 6.62
C GLY A 131 29.43 -24.07 5.33
N LEU A 132 29.58 -25.11 4.50
CA LEU A 132 30.32 -25.07 3.24
C LEU A 132 29.36 -25.07 2.05
N THR A 133 29.73 -24.37 0.98
CA THR A 133 29.02 -24.39 -0.30
C THR A 133 29.85 -25.12 -1.35
N LEU A 134 29.19 -25.91 -2.20
CA LEU A 134 29.84 -26.66 -3.26
C LEU A 134 29.75 -25.91 -4.59
N ASP A 135 30.78 -25.13 -4.90
CA ASP A 135 30.91 -24.49 -6.21
C ASP A 135 31.68 -25.43 -7.16
N ARG A 136 30.98 -25.92 -8.18
CA ARG A 136 31.48 -26.93 -9.13
C ARG A 136 32.04 -28.18 -8.41
N ARG A 137 33.35 -28.22 -8.15
CA ARG A 137 34.06 -29.32 -7.45
C ARG A 137 34.84 -28.86 -6.22
N THR A 138 34.85 -27.57 -5.92
CA THR A 138 35.56 -27.00 -4.77
C THR A 138 34.56 -26.65 -3.70
N THR A 139 34.84 -27.09 -2.46
CA THR A 139 34.09 -26.63 -1.30
C THR A 139 34.68 -25.31 -0.82
N ARG A 140 33.84 -24.27 -0.73
CA ARG A 140 34.21 -22.98 -0.15
C ARG A 140 33.45 -22.77 1.15
N THR A 141 34.03 -21.98 2.05
CA THR A 141 33.27 -21.50 3.21
C THR A 141 32.21 -20.52 2.72
N ALA A 142 31.03 -20.58 3.31
CA ALA A 142 29.94 -19.65 3.01
C ALA A 142 30.41 -18.18 3.13
N THR A 143 31.24 -17.88 4.13
CA THR A 143 31.84 -16.56 4.38
C THR A 143 32.77 -16.09 3.25
N ARG A 144 33.57 -16.99 2.66
CA ARG A 144 34.49 -16.62 1.57
C ARG A 144 33.75 -16.37 0.27
N THR A 145 32.75 -17.19 -0.02
CA THR A 145 31.87 -16.99 -1.19
C THR A 145 31.10 -15.67 -1.07
N ALA A 146 30.57 -15.37 0.13
CA ALA A 146 29.93 -14.09 0.41
C ALA A 146 30.89 -12.90 0.24
N ALA A 147 32.13 -12.99 0.74
CA ALA A 147 33.13 -11.93 0.56
C ALA A 147 33.56 -11.72 -0.91
N GLU A 148 33.60 -12.79 -1.71
CA GLU A 148 33.87 -12.70 -3.15
C GLU A 148 32.71 -12.08 -3.92
N LEU A 149 31.47 -12.45 -3.59
CA LEU A 149 30.27 -11.83 -4.16
C LEU A 149 30.15 -10.36 -3.75
N LEU A 150 30.50 -10.01 -2.51
CA LEU A 150 30.57 -8.62 -2.05
C LEU A 150 31.56 -7.81 -2.88
N ARG A 151 32.77 -8.34 -3.11
CA ARG A 151 33.77 -7.66 -3.95
C ARG A 151 33.30 -7.52 -5.40
N ALA A 152 32.59 -8.50 -5.94
CA ALA A 152 32.01 -8.41 -7.27
C ALA A 152 30.92 -7.33 -7.32
N TYR A 153 30.06 -7.28 -6.31
CA TYR A 153 29.01 -6.28 -6.17
C TYR A 153 29.59 -4.86 -6.03
N THR A 154 30.58 -4.64 -5.16
CA THR A 154 31.23 -3.32 -5.02
C THR A 154 32.00 -2.90 -6.27
N ALA A 155 32.35 -3.85 -7.13
CA ALA A 155 32.92 -3.61 -8.47
C ALA A 155 31.85 -3.38 -9.56
N GLY A 156 30.56 -3.36 -9.21
CA GLY A 156 29.44 -3.07 -10.12
C GLY A 156 28.69 -4.28 -10.68
N ASP A 157 28.99 -5.51 -10.23
CA ASP A 157 28.26 -6.71 -10.68
C ASP A 157 26.98 -6.93 -9.85
N THR A 158 25.86 -6.39 -10.32
CA THR A 158 24.55 -6.51 -9.66
C THR A 158 24.03 -7.96 -9.62
N ALA A 159 24.48 -8.84 -10.53
CA ALA A 159 24.11 -10.27 -10.50
C ALA A 159 24.73 -11.02 -9.30
N ALA A 160 25.66 -10.39 -8.57
CA ALA A 160 26.14 -10.92 -7.30
C ALA A 160 25.04 -10.97 -6.23
N LEU A 161 24.06 -10.05 -6.26
CA LEU A 161 22.93 -10.04 -5.33
C LEU A 161 22.01 -11.25 -5.54
N ASP A 162 21.66 -11.56 -6.78
CA ASP A 162 20.82 -12.72 -7.12
C ASP A 162 21.49 -14.02 -6.67
N ARG A 163 22.79 -14.18 -6.96
CA ARG A 163 23.57 -15.34 -6.52
C ARG A 163 23.65 -15.42 -5.00
N MET A 164 23.75 -14.29 -4.31
CA MET A 164 23.76 -14.24 -2.84
C MET A 164 22.40 -14.65 -2.26
N ALA A 165 21.30 -14.20 -2.87
CA ALA A 165 19.94 -14.58 -2.51
C ALA A 165 19.69 -16.08 -2.73
N GLU A 166 20.18 -16.65 -3.84
CA GLU A 166 20.13 -18.10 -4.11
C GLU A 166 20.92 -18.90 -3.08
N LEU A 167 22.12 -18.41 -2.70
CA LEU A 167 23.04 -19.13 -1.80
C LEU A 167 22.61 -19.10 -0.34
N HIS A 168 22.14 -17.95 0.16
CA HIS A 168 21.86 -17.74 1.58
C HIS A 168 20.39 -17.48 1.91
N GLY A 169 19.53 -17.50 0.89
CA GLY A 169 18.12 -17.15 1.01
C GLY A 169 17.90 -15.69 1.41
N PRO A 170 16.63 -15.29 1.59
CA PRO A 170 16.27 -13.92 1.97
C PRO A 170 16.89 -13.47 3.31
N ALA A 171 17.04 -14.40 4.27
CA ALA A 171 17.60 -14.09 5.59
C ALA A 171 19.10 -13.73 5.53
N GLY A 172 19.86 -14.45 4.72
CA GLY A 172 21.29 -14.17 4.54
C GLY A 172 21.55 -12.90 3.73
N LEU A 173 20.77 -12.66 2.67
CA LEU A 173 20.83 -11.41 1.92
C LEU A 173 20.59 -10.20 2.83
N ARG A 174 19.55 -10.25 3.69
CA ARG A 174 19.28 -9.20 4.68
C ARG A 174 20.42 -8.96 5.66
N SER A 175 21.05 -10.04 6.14
CA SER A 175 22.23 -9.92 7.03
C SER A 175 23.37 -9.19 6.35
N TRP A 176 23.62 -9.54 5.08
CA TRP A 176 24.68 -8.97 4.28
C TRP A 176 24.42 -7.50 3.95
N MET A 177 23.18 -7.13 3.60
CA MET A 177 22.81 -5.73 3.35
C MET A 177 23.01 -4.88 4.60
N ALA A 178 22.75 -5.43 5.80
CA ALA A 178 22.96 -4.73 7.08
C ALA A 178 24.43 -4.43 7.35
N GLU A 179 25.34 -5.31 6.91
CA GLU A 179 26.78 -5.12 7.08
C GLU A 179 27.38 -4.15 6.06
N THR A 180 26.72 -3.93 4.93
CA THR A 180 27.27 -3.21 3.77
C THR A 180 26.64 -1.83 3.54
N ASP A 181 25.65 -1.43 4.36
CA ASP A 181 24.87 -0.21 4.21
C ASP A 181 24.34 -0.02 2.77
N ALA A 182 23.76 -1.11 2.24
CA ALA A 182 23.29 -1.18 0.86
C ALA A 182 22.32 -0.02 0.51
N PRO A 183 22.39 0.52 -0.72
CA PRO A 183 21.59 1.67 -1.11
C PRO A 183 20.08 1.34 -1.08
N PRO A 184 19.21 2.33 -0.83
CA PRO A 184 17.75 2.12 -0.71
C PRO A 184 17.10 1.46 -1.93
N GLU A 185 17.66 1.69 -3.12
CA GLU A 185 17.15 1.13 -4.39
C GLU A 185 17.20 -0.40 -4.40
N GLU A 186 18.20 -0.99 -3.76
CA GLU A 186 18.36 -2.44 -3.68
C GLU A 186 17.45 -3.08 -2.63
N LEU A 187 16.97 -2.28 -1.69
CA LEU A 187 16.00 -2.73 -0.69
C LEU A 187 14.58 -2.82 -1.28
N ALA A 188 14.32 -2.25 -2.47
CA ALA A 188 12.98 -2.16 -3.03
C ALA A 188 12.27 -3.52 -3.14
N ALA A 189 12.97 -4.57 -3.59
CA ALA A 189 12.39 -5.91 -3.70
C ALA A 189 12.09 -6.54 -2.32
N LEU A 190 12.98 -6.33 -1.34
CA LEU A 190 12.77 -6.82 0.03
C LEU A 190 11.63 -6.08 0.72
N LEU A 191 11.54 -4.77 0.50
CA LEU A 191 10.48 -3.91 1.00
C LEU A 191 9.13 -4.30 0.39
N ALA A 192 9.04 -4.46 -0.93
CA ALA A 192 7.84 -4.95 -1.60
C ALA A 192 7.39 -6.30 -1.02
N ALA A 193 8.31 -7.27 -0.92
CA ALA A 193 8.01 -8.58 -0.36
C ALA A 193 7.55 -8.52 1.10
N ALA A 194 8.14 -7.64 1.92
CA ALA A 194 7.70 -7.43 3.30
C ALA A 194 6.31 -6.79 3.35
N GLY A 195 6.05 -5.81 2.47
CA GLY A 195 4.75 -5.16 2.30
C GLY A 195 3.63 -6.15 1.95
N ASP A 196 3.90 -7.09 1.05
CA ASP A 196 2.95 -8.17 0.69
C ASP A 196 2.55 -9.04 1.90
N ARG A 197 3.42 -9.11 2.92
CA ARG A 197 3.18 -9.81 4.19
C ARG A 197 2.69 -8.89 5.32
N GLY A 198 2.42 -7.62 5.04
CA GLY A 198 2.01 -6.62 6.05
C GLY A 198 3.12 -6.27 7.05
N ALA A 199 4.39 -6.44 6.67
CA ALA A 199 5.55 -6.19 7.52
C ALA A 199 6.45 -5.08 6.92
N GLY A 200 7.19 -4.38 7.79
CA GLY A 200 8.31 -3.52 7.40
C GLY A 200 9.64 -4.22 7.65
N LEU A 201 10.75 -3.53 7.37
CA LEU A 201 12.10 -4.03 7.65
C LEU A 201 12.76 -3.25 8.79
N CYS A 202 13.44 -3.94 9.70
CA CYS A 202 14.27 -3.30 10.72
C CYS A 202 15.45 -2.56 10.07
N ARG A 203 15.70 -1.29 10.40
CA ARG A 203 16.84 -0.53 9.86
C ARG A 203 18.21 -1.12 10.20
N SER A 204 18.34 -1.78 11.34
CA SER A 204 19.64 -2.26 11.81
C SER A 204 20.05 -3.61 11.24
N CYS A 205 19.09 -4.49 10.92
CA CYS A 205 19.40 -5.86 10.49
C CYS A 205 18.54 -6.35 9.32
N PHE A 206 17.70 -5.46 8.77
CA PHE A 206 16.72 -5.71 7.71
C PHE A 206 15.74 -6.85 7.97
N ALA A 207 15.67 -7.41 9.19
CA ALA A 207 14.68 -8.44 9.53
C ALA A 207 13.26 -7.88 9.44
N GLU A 208 12.31 -8.72 9.04
CA GLU A 208 10.90 -8.33 9.00
C GLU A 208 10.38 -8.05 10.40
N VAL A 209 9.67 -6.93 10.53
CA VAL A 209 9.01 -6.48 11.75
C VAL A 209 7.54 -6.24 11.39
N PRO A 210 6.56 -6.76 12.15
CA PRO A 210 5.16 -6.46 11.92
C PRO A 210 4.93 -4.94 11.85
N ALA A 211 4.01 -4.49 11.00
CA ALA A 211 3.65 -3.09 10.96
C ALA A 211 3.25 -2.59 12.36
N SER A 212 3.61 -1.33 12.65
CA SER A 212 3.29 -0.66 13.90
C SER A 212 1.79 -0.49 14.11
N VAL A 213 1.01 -0.45 13.03
CA VAL A 213 -0.46 -0.42 13.05
C VAL A 213 -0.97 -1.41 12.02
N THR A 214 -1.88 -2.32 12.42
CA THR A 214 -2.56 -3.18 11.45
C THR A 214 -3.54 -2.33 10.65
N PRO A 215 -3.51 -2.37 9.30
CA PRO A 215 -4.44 -1.61 8.48
C PRO A 215 -5.88 -2.06 8.74
N LEU A 216 -6.84 -1.15 8.53
CA LEU A 216 -8.25 -1.50 8.55
C LEU A 216 -8.54 -2.56 7.48
N PRO A 217 -9.44 -3.52 7.77
CA PRO A 217 -9.91 -4.43 6.73
C PRO A 217 -10.65 -3.64 5.64
N PRO A 218 -10.60 -4.08 4.37
CA PRO A 218 -11.33 -3.42 3.28
C PRO A 218 -12.85 -3.47 3.55
N PRO A 219 -13.64 -2.51 3.04
CA PRO A 219 -15.10 -2.55 3.19
C PRO A 219 -15.70 -3.86 2.68
N LEU A 220 -16.93 -4.16 3.09
CA LEU A 220 -17.69 -5.26 2.48
C LEU A 220 -17.93 -4.97 0.99
N ASP A 221 -17.90 -6.02 0.17
CA ASP A 221 -18.16 -5.90 -1.25
C ASP A 221 -19.63 -5.54 -1.46
N LEU A 222 -19.88 -4.36 -2.02
CA LEU A 222 -21.23 -3.84 -2.24
C LEU A 222 -21.42 -3.52 -3.72
N ALA A 223 -22.30 -4.28 -4.37
CA ALA A 223 -22.66 -4.04 -5.76
C ALA A 223 -24.06 -4.58 -6.07
N ASN A 224 -24.88 -3.80 -6.78
CA ASN A 224 -26.17 -4.22 -7.33
C ASN A 224 -27.14 -4.80 -6.28
N GLY A 225 -27.18 -4.21 -5.09
CA GLY A 225 -28.00 -4.67 -3.97
C GLY A 225 -27.46 -5.91 -3.27
N ARG A 226 -26.23 -6.34 -3.57
CA ARG A 226 -25.55 -7.41 -2.86
C ARG A 226 -24.43 -6.84 -2.00
N LEU A 227 -24.47 -7.16 -0.71
CA LEU A 227 -23.45 -6.86 0.28
C LEU A 227 -22.83 -8.18 0.74
N SER A 228 -21.52 -8.39 0.61
CA SER A 228 -20.89 -9.65 1.00
C SER A 228 -19.47 -9.51 1.56
N GLY A 229 -19.12 -10.42 2.47
CA GLY A 229 -17.78 -10.55 3.04
C GLY A 229 -17.75 -11.50 4.24
N ASP A 230 -16.60 -12.08 4.51
CA ASP A 230 -16.36 -12.99 5.66
C ASP A 230 -17.35 -14.17 5.76
N GLY A 231 -17.84 -14.65 4.61
CA GLY A 231 -18.83 -15.74 4.52
C GLY A 231 -20.28 -15.31 4.80
N TYR A 232 -20.53 -14.04 5.11
CA TYR A 232 -21.86 -13.45 5.19
C TYR A 232 -22.22 -12.77 3.86
N ALA A 233 -23.49 -12.87 3.45
CA ALA A 233 -23.99 -12.12 2.32
C ALA A 233 -25.45 -11.74 2.50
N VAL A 234 -25.78 -10.49 2.14
CA VAL A 234 -27.13 -9.99 1.92
C VAL A 234 -27.29 -9.76 0.42
N SER A 235 -28.38 -10.24 -0.16
CA SER A 235 -28.79 -9.83 -1.50
C SER A 235 -30.22 -9.33 -1.49
N VAL A 236 -30.40 -8.09 -1.93
CA VAL A 236 -31.69 -7.43 -2.10
C VAL A 236 -31.96 -7.37 -3.60
N GLY A 237 -32.87 -8.22 -4.05
CA GLY A 237 -33.31 -8.30 -5.44
C GLY A 237 -34.82 -8.23 -5.54
N GLY A 238 -35.34 -8.75 -6.65
CA GLY A 238 -36.77 -8.83 -6.90
C GLY A 238 -37.19 -8.13 -8.18
N ASN A 239 -38.48 -8.19 -8.47
CA ASN A 239 -39.06 -7.54 -9.63
C ASN A 239 -39.71 -6.20 -9.23
N ALA A 240 -40.36 -5.55 -10.19
CA ALA A 240 -41.03 -4.26 -9.97
C ALA A 240 -42.13 -4.27 -8.90
N TRP A 241 -42.59 -5.43 -8.45
CA TRP A 241 -43.72 -5.60 -7.53
C TRP A 241 -43.30 -6.23 -6.20
N VAL A 242 -42.39 -7.20 -6.23
CA VAL A 242 -41.95 -7.97 -5.06
C VAL A 242 -40.44 -7.84 -4.91
N GLY A 243 -40.01 -7.32 -3.76
CA GLY A 243 -38.62 -7.34 -3.33
C GLY A 243 -38.30 -8.65 -2.61
N THR A 244 -37.17 -9.25 -2.93
CA THR A 244 -36.66 -10.45 -2.26
C THR A 244 -35.39 -10.11 -1.51
N VAL A 245 -35.32 -10.50 -0.25
CA VAL A 245 -34.09 -10.47 0.54
C VAL A 245 -33.60 -11.89 0.71
N ALA A 246 -32.36 -12.20 0.35
CA ALA A 246 -31.74 -13.48 0.67
C ALA A 246 -30.50 -13.24 1.54
N LEU A 247 -30.39 -14.03 2.60
CA LEU A 247 -29.32 -13.99 3.59
C LEU A 247 -28.53 -15.29 3.49
N ALA A 248 -27.21 -15.17 3.49
CA ALA A 248 -26.29 -16.30 3.59
C ALA A 248 -25.36 -16.08 4.79
N THR A 249 -25.12 -17.14 5.55
CA THR A 249 -24.15 -17.17 6.66
C THR A 249 -23.13 -18.27 6.39
N PRO A 250 -21.97 -18.27 7.08
CA PRO A 250 -20.97 -19.33 6.92
C PRO A 250 -21.52 -20.74 7.19
N MET A 251 -22.53 -20.86 8.07
CA MET A 251 -23.11 -22.15 8.48
C MET A 251 -24.31 -22.57 7.64
N GLN A 252 -25.01 -21.63 6.99
CA GLN A 252 -26.23 -21.92 6.25
C GLN A 252 -26.17 -21.30 4.84
N PRO A 253 -26.11 -22.13 3.79
CA PRO A 253 -26.18 -21.63 2.42
C PRO A 253 -27.51 -20.91 2.19
N ALA A 254 -27.46 -19.87 1.35
CA ALA A 254 -28.49 -18.84 1.19
C ALA A 254 -29.93 -19.34 1.40
N ALA A 255 -30.54 -18.96 2.53
CA ALA A 255 -31.97 -19.15 2.71
C ALA A 255 -32.70 -18.12 1.84
N ARG A 256 -33.60 -18.60 0.98
CA ARG A 256 -34.48 -17.73 0.18
C ARG A 256 -35.38 -16.98 1.17
N GLY A 257 -35.06 -15.72 1.40
CA GLY A 257 -35.62 -14.97 2.51
C GLY A 257 -36.90 -14.22 2.18
N ARG A 258 -37.30 -13.39 3.15
CA ARG A 258 -38.60 -12.72 3.27
C ARG A 258 -38.95 -11.92 2.01
N PHE A 259 -40.21 -12.02 1.59
CA PHE A 259 -40.79 -11.15 0.58
C PHE A 259 -41.12 -9.79 1.21
N SER A 260 -40.72 -8.72 0.54
CA SER A 260 -41.12 -7.36 0.88
C SER A 260 -41.88 -6.75 -0.29
N LEU A 261 -42.90 -5.94 -0.02
CA LEU A 261 -43.58 -5.19 -1.08
C LEU A 261 -42.60 -4.15 -1.63
N SER A 262 -42.40 -4.17 -2.94
CA SER A 262 -41.60 -3.14 -3.61
C SER A 262 -42.20 -1.73 -3.40
N PRO A 263 -41.42 -0.66 -3.63
CA PRO A 263 -41.94 0.71 -3.61
C PRO A 263 -43.20 0.90 -4.47
N ARG A 264 -43.28 0.25 -5.64
CA ARG A 264 -44.46 0.33 -6.52
C ARG A 264 -45.66 -0.39 -5.94
N ALA A 265 -45.47 -1.58 -5.39
CA ALA A 265 -46.55 -2.34 -4.77
C ALA A 265 -47.07 -1.63 -3.51
N THR A 266 -46.20 -1.06 -2.68
CA THR A 266 -46.68 -0.28 -1.53
C THR A 266 -47.36 1.01 -1.97
N ALA A 267 -46.82 1.74 -2.96
CA ALA A 267 -47.48 2.93 -3.49
C ALA A 267 -48.87 2.60 -4.07
N ALA A 268 -49.00 1.49 -4.79
CA ALA A 268 -50.28 1.01 -5.31
C ALA A 268 -51.25 0.64 -4.18
N LEU A 269 -50.77 -0.02 -3.12
CA LEU A 269 -51.58 -0.36 -1.95
C LEU A 269 -52.08 0.89 -1.23
N VAL A 270 -51.21 1.87 -0.97
CA VAL A 270 -51.58 3.14 -0.31
C VAL A 270 -52.57 3.93 -1.17
N ALA A 271 -52.34 4.00 -2.49
CA ALA A 271 -53.27 4.64 -3.41
C ALA A 271 -54.64 3.95 -3.42
N THR A 272 -54.67 2.61 -3.36
CA THR A 272 -55.91 1.83 -3.26
C THR A 272 -56.64 2.14 -1.96
N VAL A 273 -55.93 2.21 -0.82
CA VAL A 273 -56.51 2.60 0.47
C VAL A 273 -57.08 4.02 0.43
N ALA A 274 -56.37 4.97 -0.19
CA ALA A 274 -56.85 6.34 -0.36
C ALA A 274 -58.15 6.39 -1.21
N LEU A 275 -58.24 5.59 -2.28
CA LEU A 275 -59.46 5.46 -3.09
C LEU A 275 -60.63 4.89 -2.28
N VAL A 276 -60.39 3.82 -1.51
CA VAL A 276 -61.43 3.20 -0.67
C VAL A 276 -61.93 4.19 0.37
N LEU A 277 -61.04 4.91 1.05
CA LEU A 277 -61.41 5.93 2.02
C LEU A 277 -62.21 7.06 1.38
N ALA A 278 -61.80 7.55 0.20
CA ALA A 278 -62.53 8.57 -0.54
C ALA A 278 -63.95 8.12 -0.92
N ALA A 279 -64.12 6.84 -1.31
CA ALA A 279 -65.43 6.26 -1.61
C ALA A 279 -66.31 6.15 -0.35
N VAL A 280 -65.74 5.74 0.80
CA VAL A 280 -66.46 5.65 2.08
C VAL A 280 -67.00 7.01 2.52
N VAL A 281 -66.22 8.09 2.35
CA VAL A 281 -66.68 9.46 2.67
C VAL A 281 -67.49 10.11 1.54
N ARG A 282 -67.81 9.37 0.47
CA ARG A 282 -68.55 9.85 -0.72
C ARG A 282 -67.94 11.10 -1.35
N ALA A 283 -66.62 11.21 -1.34
CA ALA A 283 -65.93 12.30 -2.05
C ALA A 283 -66.19 12.19 -3.56
N PRO A 284 -66.25 13.32 -4.30
CA PRO A 284 -66.29 13.30 -5.76
C PRO A 284 -65.16 12.46 -6.34
N PHE A 285 -65.47 11.65 -7.36
CA PHE A 285 -64.54 10.70 -7.97
C PHE A 285 -63.18 11.32 -8.34
N LEU A 286 -63.20 12.53 -8.91
CA LEU A 286 -61.99 13.27 -9.29
C LEU A 286 -61.09 13.61 -8.09
N ILE A 287 -61.68 13.96 -6.95
CA ILE A 287 -60.94 14.28 -5.71
C ILE A 287 -60.31 13.01 -5.14
N GLY A 288 -61.06 11.91 -5.09
CA GLY A 288 -60.53 10.62 -4.65
C GLY A 288 -59.36 10.14 -5.52
N PHE A 289 -59.50 10.25 -6.84
CA PHE A 289 -58.43 9.90 -7.78
C PHE A 289 -57.19 10.79 -7.62
N ALA A 290 -57.37 12.11 -7.48
CA ALA A 290 -56.26 13.03 -7.25
C ALA A 290 -55.50 12.71 -5.95
N LEU A 291 -56.21 12.46 -4.85
CA LEU A 291 -55.58 12.07 -3.57
C LEU A 291 -54.79 10.76 -3.70
N ALA A 292 -55.34 9.76 -4.39
CA ALA A 292 -54.66 8.49 -4.62
C ALA A 292 -53.42 8.63 -5.52
N ALA A 293 -53.50 9.46 -6.57
CA ALA A 293 -52.37 9.76 -7.45
C ALA A 293 -51.26 10.50 -6.69
N VAL A 294 -51.61 11.51 -5.89
CA VAL A 294 -50.65 12.23 -5.03
C VAL A 294 -50.01 11.27 -4.02
N ALA A 295 -50.80 10.44 -3.35
CA ALA A 295 -50.28 9.44 -2.41
C ALA A 295 -49.35 8.43 -3.10
N TYR A 296 -49.72 7.95 -4.30
CA TYR A 296 -48.87 7.06 -5.09
C TYR A 296 -47.53 7.71 -5.43
N VAL A 297 -47.56 8.93 -6.00
CA VAL A 297 -46.35 9.66 -6.41
C VAL A 297 -45.51 9.98 -5.18
N TRP A 298 -46.11 10.42 -4.09
CA TRP A 298 -45.42 10.74 -2.85
C TRP A 298 -44.72 9.50 -2.26
N VAL A 299 -45.44 8.39 -2.07
CA VAL A 299 -44.85 7.13 -1.57
C VAL A 299 -43.79 6.61 -2.52
N ARG A 300 -44.05 6.67 -3.83
CA ARG A 300 -43.09 6.22 -4.84
C ARG A 300 -41.82 7.06 -4.75
N VAL A 301 -41.89 8.38 -4.84
CA VAL A 301 -40.73 9.29 -4.78
C VAL A 301 -39.98 9.11 -3.46
N ALA A 302 -40.69 9.09 -2.32
CA ALA A 302 -40.09 8.90 -1.00
C ALA A 302 -39.37 7.54 -0.85
N ARG A 303 -39.78 6.51 -1.62
CA ARG A 303 -39.18 5.16 -1.55
C ARG A 303 -38.27 4.80 -2.72
N THR A 304 -38.40 5.44 -3.88
CA THR A 304 -37.54 5.20 -5.06
C THR A 304 -36.21 5.94 -4.99
N GLN A 305 -36.08 6.92 -4.08
CA GLN A 305 -34.79 7.57 -3.82
C GLN A 305 -33.73 6.64 -3.25
N ARG A 306 -34.08 5.39 -2.86
CA ARG A 306 -33.13 4.46 -2.25
C ARG A 306 -32.63 3.44 -3.27
N GLY A 307 -31.31 3.38 -3.42
CA GLY A 307 -30.64 2.37 -4.24
C GLY A 307 -30.86 0.96 -3.67
N ALA A 308 -30.61 -0.06 -4.48
CA ALA A 308 -30.59 -1.44 -3.99
C ALA A 308 -29.48 -1.63 -2.93
N ASP A 309 -28.36 -0.94 -3.10
CA ASP A 309 -27.21 -0.94 -2.20
C ASP A 309 -27.57 -0.39 -0.81
N ASP A 310 -28.30 0.73 -0.73
CA ASP A 310 -28.77 1.28 0.55
C ASP A 310 -29.62 0.29 1.31
N ARG A 311 -30.52 -0.41 0.61
CA ARG A 311 -31.36 -1.44 1.22
C ARG A 311 -30.55 -2.64 1.69
N ALA A 312 -29.52 -3.05 0.94
CA ALA A 312 -28.64 -4.14 1.34
C ALA A 312 -27.86 -3.80 2.61
N VAL A 313 -27.37 -2.56 2.71
CA VAL A 313 -26.75 -2.03 3.94
C VAL A 313 -27.74 -2.04 5.10
N ASP A 314 -28.95 -1.51 4.92
CA ASP A 314 -29.97 -1.48 5.98
C ASP A 314 -30.33 -2.88 6.49
N VAL A 315 -30.44 -3.85 5.59
CA VAL A 315 -30.68 -5.26 5.96
C VAL A 315 -29.47 -5.84 6.68
N GLY A 316 -28.25 -5.54 6.23
CA GLY A 316 -27.02 -5.96 6.90
C GLY A 316 -26.94 -5.49 8.35
N TRP A 317 -27.33 -4.24 8.61
CA TRP A 317 -27.43 -3.68 9.97
C TRP A 317 -28.50 -4.37 10.81
N ASN A 318 -29.70 -4.57 10.25
CA ASN A 318 -30.81 -5.16 10.99
C ASN A 318 -30.60 -6.65 11.32
N GLU A 319 -30.01 -7.41 10.42
CA GLU A 319 -29.93 -8.87 10.53
C GLU A 319 -28.57 -9.34 11.05
N PHE A 320 -27.46 -8.84 10.47
CA PHE A 320 -26.13 -9.32 10.83
C PHE A 320 -25.47 -8.51 11.93
N ALA A 321 -25.65 -7.19 11.95
CA ALA A 321 -24.94 -6.39 12.96
C ALA A 321 -25.41 -6.70 14.38
N VAL A 322 -26.72 -6.94 14.56
CA VAL A 322 -27.30 -7.35 15.85
C VAL A 322 -26.78 -8.73 16.27
N LEU A 323 -26.70 -9.68 15.33
CA LEU A 323 -26.23 -11.04 15.60
C LEU A 323 -24.74 -11.09 15.98
N LEU A 324 -23.93 -10.24 15.35
CA LEU A 324 -22.47 -10.30 15.45
C LEU A 324 -21.88 -9.36 16.50
N ALA A 325 -22.66 -8.41 17.04
CA ALA A 325 -22.20 -7.42 18.02
C ALA A 325 -21.54 -8.02 19.27
N GLU A 326 -21.93 -9.24 19.66
CA GLU A 326 -21.43 -9.90 20.87
C GLU A 326 -20.37 -10.98 20.58
N THR A 327 -19.99 -11.16 19.30
CA THR A 327 -19.05 -12.21 18.88
C THR A 327 -17.68 -11.64 18.58
N GLU A 328 -16.61 -12.30 19.03
CA GLU A 328 -15.23 -11.89 18.72
C GLU A 328 -14.94 -11.79 17.21
N PRO A 329 -15.36 -12.76 16.35
CA PRO A 329 -15.24 -12.60 14.89
C PRO A 329 -16.08 -11.45 14.33
N GLY A 330 -17.12 -11.04 15.06
CA GLY A 330 -18.05 -10.00 14.68
C GLY A 330 -17.39 -8.63 14.55
N SER A 331 -16.36 -8.34 15.34
CA SER A 331 -15.67 -7.04 15.30
C SER A 331 -15.08 -6.73 13.93
N ARG A 332 -14.46 -7.73 13.28
CA ARG A 332 -13.93 -7.59 11.92
C ARG A 332 -15.04 -7.34 10.90
N TYR A 333 -16.10 -8.15 10.91
CA TYR A 333 -17.23 -8.00 9.98
C TYR A 333 -17.92 -6.64 10.15
N LEU A 334 -18.19 -6.24 11.40
CA LEU A 334 -18.83 -4.97 11.74
C LEU A 334 -17.97 -3.78 11.32
N THR A 335 -16.64 -3.86 11.48
CA THR A 335 -15.72 -2.83 10.98
C THR A 335 -15.92 -2.64 9.48
N ARG A 336 -15.92 -3.73 8.71
CA ARG A 336 -16.10 -3.69 7.24
C ARG A 336 -17.50 -3.21 6.85
N LEU A 337 -18.53 -3.56 7.64
CA LEU A 337 -19.89 -3.07 7.47
C LEU A 337 -19.97 -1.56 7.70
N CYS A 338 -19.33 -1.04 8.75
CA CYS A 338 -19.26 0.40 9.01
C CYS A 338 -18.65 1.14 7.81
N LEU A 339 -17.52 0.65 7.31
CA LEU A 339 -16.84 1.24 6.14
C LEU A 339 -17.69 1.20 4.87
N ALA A 340 -18.38 0.09 4.60
CA ALA A 340 -19.28 -0.03 3.44
C ALA A 340 -20.53 0.87 3.54
N SER A 341 -20.91 1.24 4.77
CA SER A 341 -22.11 2.03 5.09
C SER A 341 -21.91 3.53 5.03
N LEU A 342 -20.68 4.03 4.88
CA LEU A 342 -20.39 5.47 4.82
C LEU A 342 -21.21 6.14 3.71
N GLY A 343 -22.08 7.08 4.10
CA GLY A 343 -23.14 7.75 3.33
C GLY A 343 -24.06 6.85 2.50
N ARG A 344 -24.30 5.63 2.97
CA ARG A 344 -25.31 4.72 2.44
C ARG A 344 -26.30 4.30 3.53
N GLY A 345 -27.47 3.83 3.12
CA GLY A 345 -28.52 3.37 4.04
C GLY A 345 -29.09 4.46 4.95
N LEU A 346 -29.82 4.04 5.98
CA LEU A 346 -30.58 4.89 6.91
C LEU A 346 -29.90 4.99 8.28
N PRO A 347 -29.44 6.19 8.68
CA PRO A 347 -28.89 6.44 10.01
C PRO A 347 -29.81 6.00 11.14
N GLU A 348 -31.12 6.22 10.99
CA GLU A 348 -32.11 5.97 12.04
C GLU A 348 -32.20 4.48 12.39
N ARG A 349 -31.84 3.59 11.46
CA ARG A 349 -31.89 2.13 11.70
C ARG A 349 -30.71 1.61 12.50
N ARG A 350 -29.59 2.33 12.51
CA ARG A 350 -28.34 1.88 13.12
C ARG A 350 -27.86 2.73 14.28
N VAL A 351 -28.51 3.87 14.55
CA VAL A 351 -28.11 4.83 15.59
C VAL A 351 -27.94 4.18 16.98
N ASP A 352 -28.90 3.36 17.42
CA ASP A 352 -28.86 2.73 18.75
C ASP A 352 -27.72 1.70 18.87
N LEU A 353 -27.47 0.94 17.81
CA LEU A 353 -26.37 -0.03 17.79
C LEU A 353 -25.02 0.70 17.71
N LEU A 354 -24.89 1.72 16.86
CA LEU A 354 -23.67 2.52 16.78
C LEU A 354 -23.35 3.22 18.10
N ALA A 355 -24.34 3.79 18.78
CA ALA A 355 -24.14 4.41 20.08
C ALA A 355 -23.59 3.40 21.11
N ARG A 356 -24.12 2.17 21.14
CA ARG A 356 -23.59 1.08 21.99
C ARG A 356 -22.16 0.70 21.60
N LEU A 357 -21.88 0.56 20.30
CA LEU A 357 -20.54 0.27 19.77
C LEU A 357 -19.54 1.41 19.96
N VAL A 358 -19.96 2.64 20.27
CA VAL A 358 -19.01 3.75 20.51
C VAL A 358 -18.66 3.88 21.99
N ILE A 359 -19.55 3.44 22.88
CA ILE A 359 -19.40 3.54 24.33
C ILE A 359 -18.73 2.29 24.94
N ALA A 360 -18.79 1.14 24.26
CA ALA A 360 -18.23 -0.11 24.77
C ALA A 360 -16.72 0.02 25.11
N PRO A 361 -16.23 -0.73 26.12
CA PRO A 361 -14.79 -0.86 26.35
C PRO A 361 -14.17 -1.68 25.21
N PHE A 362 -12.92 -1.35 24.84
CA PHE A 362 -12.21 -2.00 23.75
C PHE A 362 -10.79 -2.32 24.18
N GLU A 363 -10.50 -3.62 24.30
CA GLU A 363 -9.22 -4.13 24.79
C GLU A 363 -8.37 -4.63 23.62
N THR A 364 -9.01 -5.25 22.63
CA THR A 364 -8.32 -5.85 21.47
C THR A 364 -8.12 -4.85 20.33
N GLU A 365 -7.20 -5.16 19.41
CA GLU A 365 -6.97 -4.32 18.23
C GLU A 365 -8.17 -4.30 17.28
N ALA A 366 -8.81 -5.46 17.05
CA ALA A 366 -10.00 -5.57 16.19
C ALA A 366 -11.18 -4.74 16.73
N GLU A 367 -11.32 -4.70 18.05
CA GLU A 367 -12.26 -3.86 18.78
C GLU A 367 -11.98 -2.36 18.62
N ARG A 368 -10.70 -1.94 18.68
CA ARG A 368 -10.31 -0.55 18.40
C ARG A 368 -10.57 -0.14 16.95
N GLN A 369 -10.32 -1.05 16.00
CA GLN A 369 -10.68 -0.85 14.59
C GLN A 369 -12.19 -0.65 14.43
N LEU A 370 -13.00 -1.47 15.11
CA LEU A 370 -14.46 -1.34 15.11
C LEU A 370 -14.89 0.00 15.68
N LEU A 371 -14.38 0.40 16.85
CA LEU A 371 -14.69 1.69 17.47
C LEU A 371 -14.40 2.84 16.51
N ALA A 372 -13.22 2.85 15.89
CA ALA A 372 -12.82 3.91 14.97
C ALA A 372 -13.78 3.99 13.76
N ALA A 373 -14.09 2.86 13.14
CA ALA A 373 -14.99 2.81 11.99
C ALA A 373 -16.44 3.17 12.37
N ALA A 374 -16.93 2.73 13.54
CA ALA A 374 -18.25 3.04 14.04
C ALA A 374 -18.41 4.53 14.39
N ALA A 375 -17.40 5.13 15.05
CA ALA A 375 -17.41 6.55 15.40
C ALA A 375 -17.38 7.44 14.15
N VAL A 376 -16.57 7.09 13.13
CA VAL A 376 -16.57 7.82 11.85
C VAL A 376 -17.90 7.66 11.12
N LEU A 377 -18.52 6.48 11.11
CA LEU A 377 -19.84 6.29 10.52
C LEU A 377 -20.92 7.10 11.27
N GLN A 378 -20.88 7.14 12.60
CA GLN A 378 -21.81 7.93 13.40
C GLN A 378 -21.71 9.43 13.06
N LEU A 379 -20.50 9.95 12.85
CA LEU A 379 -20.28 11.33 12.41
C LEU A 379 -20.79 11.56 10.98
N ASP A 380 -20.50 10.65 10.05
CA ASP A 380 -20.97 10.72 8.66
C ASP A 380 -22.51 10.68 8.57
N ASP A 381 -23.15 9.92 9.48
CA ASP A 381 -24.61 9.89 9.65
C ASP A 381 -25.16 11.20 10.22
N ALA A 382 -24.50 11.75 11.25
CA ALA A 382 -24.86 13.03 11.84
C ALA A 382 -24.70 14.20 10.86
N ALA A 383 -23.81 14.07 9.86
CA ALA A 383 -23.61 15.05 8.79
C ALA A 383 -24.89 15.39 8.03
N ARG A 384 -25.78 14.40 7.87
CA ARG A 384 -27.07 14.58 7.19
C ARG A 384 -28.00 15.53 7.94
N PHE A 385 -27.73 15.74 9.23
CA PHE A 385 -28.44 16.66 10.12
C PHE A 385 -27.63 17.93 10.40
N GLY A 386 -26.61 18.23 9.58
CA GLY A 386 -25.82 19.46 9.66
C GLY A 386 -24.63 19.44 10.62
N VAL A 387 -24.29 18.26 11.20
CA VAL A 387 -23.09 18.13 12.02
C VAL A 387 -21.84 18.19 11.16
N ASP A 388 -20.83 18.91 11.65
CA ASP A 388 -19.54 19.04 10.99
C ASP A 388 -18.67 17.77 11.18
N VAL A 389 -18.69 16.89 10.18
CA VAL A 389 -17.93 15.64 10.18
C VAL A 389 -16.44 15.87 10.33
N VAL A 390 -15.90 16.88 9.66
CA VAL A 390 -14.44 17.15 9.64
C VAL A 390 -13.98 17.56 11.03
N ALA A 391 -14.74 18.41 11.72
CA ALA A 391 -14.47 18.76 13.11
C ALA A 391 -14.61 17.55 14.05
N GLY A 392 -15.65 16.73 13.87
CA GLY A 392 -15.83 15.50 14.65
C GLY A 392 -14.67 14.52 14.49
N VAL A 393 -14.21 14.29 13.26
CA VAL A 393 -13.07 13.40 12.95
C VAL A 393 -11.78 13.96 13.54
N ALA A 394 -11.57 15.28 13.45
CA ALA A 394 -10.43 15.94 14.10
C ALA A 394 -10.46 15.73 15.63
N GLY A 395 -11.64 15.81 16.26
CA GLY A 395 -11.83 15.53 17.68
C GLY A 395 -11.50 14.09 18.07
N LEU A 396 -11.92 13.11 17.26
CA LEU A 396 -11.56 11.71 17.47
C LEU A 396 -10.04 11.50 17.41
N VAL A 397 -9.36 12.09 16.42
CA VAL A 397 -7.90 12.03 16.30
C VAL A 397 -7.21 12.77 17.46
N ALA A 398 -7.76 13.91 17.91
CA ALA A 398 -7.19 14.73 18.98
C ALA A 398 -7.03 13.97 20.31
N SER A 399 -7.94 13.05 20.62
CA SER A 399 -7.90 12.22 21.83
C SER A 399 -6.60 11.38 21.97
N VAL A 400 -5.91 11.12 20.86
CA VAL A 400 -4.60 10.44 20.87
C VAL A 400 -3.50 11.35 21.38
N PHE A 401 -3.54 12.64 21.05
CA PHE A 401 -2.50 13.58 21.43
C PHE A 401 -2.50 13.90 22.93
N THR A 402 -3.67 13.84 23.57
CA THR A 402 -3.83 13.96 25.04
C THR A 402 -3.49 12.65 25.78
N GLY A 403 -3.51 11.52 25.06
CA GLY A 403 -3.26 10.18 25.60
C GLY A 403 -4.51 9.49 26.14
N GLU A 404 -5.71 10.00 25.82
CA GLU A 404 -6.99 9.35 26.14
C GLU A 404 -7.20 8.08 25.31
N ARG A 405 -6.68 8.06 24.08
CA ARG A 405 -6.73 6.91 23.17
C ARG A 405 -5.33 6.52 22.70
N PRO A 406 -5.10 5.23 22.38
CA PRO A 406 -3.84 4.79 21.82
C PRO A 406 -3.65 5.29 20.38
N PRO A 407 -2.41 5.43 19.90
CA PRO A 407 -2.11 6.06 18.60
C PRO A 407 -2.58 5.29 17.36
N ASP A 408 -2.74 3.97 17.45
CA ASP A 408 -3.35 3.16 16.40
C ASP A 408 -4.80 3.59 16.11
N PHE A 409 -5.53 4.06 17.12
CA PHE A 409 -6.89 4.58 16.98
C PHE A 409 -6.96 5.76 16.00
N ALA A 410 -6.05 6.73 16.07
CA ALA A 410 -6.02 7.87 15.15
C ALA A 410 -5.76 7.43 13.71
N GLU A 411 -4.91 6.42 13.51
CA GLU A 411 -4.67 5.84 12.19
C GLU A 411 -5.94 5.17 11.64
N HIS A 412 -6.65 4.39 12.47
CA HIS A 412 -7.91 3.76 12.08
C HIS A 412 -9.00 4.80 11.77
N VAL A 413 -9.11 5.86 12.57
CA VAL A 413 -10.06 6.97 12.31
C VAL A 413 -9.75 7.65 10.97
N ALA A 414 -8.48 7.99 10.72
CA ALA A 414 -8.07 8.59 9.46
C ALA A 414 -8.32 7.66 8.27
N ALA A 415 -8.01 6.37 8.39
CA ALA A 415 -8.23 5.37 7.35
C ALA A 415 -9.73 5.20 7.04
N ALA A 416 -10.58 5.13 8.07
CA ALA A 416 -12.03 5.05 7.91
C ALA A 416 -12.59 6.29 7.21
N TYR A 417 -12.15 7.48 7.62
CA TYR A 417 -12.59 8.75 7.01
C TYR A 417 -12.21 8.84 5.52
N LEU A 418 -11.00 8.40 5.17
CA LEU A 418 -10.44 8.40 3.81
C LEU A 418 -10.86 7.19 2.96
N THR A 419 -11.70 6.29 3.48
CA THR A 419 -12.25 5.16 2.70
C THR A 419 -13.18 5.65 1.58
N ARG A 420 -13.71 6.87 1.70
CA ARG A 420 -14.44 7.56 0.63
C ARG A 420 -13.59 8.67 0.03
N ASP A 421 -13.87 8.99 -1.22
CA ASP A 421 -13.36 10.21 -1.82
C ASP A 421 -13.92 11.42 -1.06
N ARG A 422 -13.01 12.22 -0.50
CA ARG A 422 -13.31 13.46 0.22
C ARG A 422 -12.88 14.64 -0.63
N ALA A 423 -13.59 15.76 -0.50
CA ALA A 423 -13.19 16.98 -1.16
C ALA A 423 -11.78 17.38 -0.67
N PRO A 424 -10.87 17.85 -1.55
CA PRO A 424 -9.53 18.26 -1.15
C PRO A 424 -9.54 19.30 -0.02
N GLY A 425 -10.52 20.21 -0.04
CA GLY A 425 -10.76 21.21 1.00
C GLY A 425 -11.06 20.63 2.38
N ASP A 426 -11.88 19.58 2.44
CA ASP A 426 -12.21 18.90 3.70
C ASP A 426 -10.98 18.22 4.30
N VAL A 427 -10.15 17.57 3.47
CA VAL A 427 -8.90 16.94 3.93
C VAL A 427 -7.90 18.00 4.39
N ALA A 428 -7.77 19.11 3.66
CA ALA A 428 -6.91 20.21 4.03
C ALA A 428 -7.36 20.89 5.32
N ARG A 429 -8.67 21.02 5.55
CA ARG A 429 -9.26 21.52 6.79
C ARG A 429 -9.06 20.55 7.95
N LEU A 430 -9.31 19.26 7.73
CA LEU A 430 -9.07 18.20 8.73
C LEU A 430 -7.62 18.26 9.23
N ARG A 431 -6.66 18.38 8.30
CA ARG A 431 -5.25 18.55 8.62
C ARG A 431 -5.00 19.74 9.54
N VAL A 432 -5.54 20.92 9.23
CA VAL A 432 -5.36 22.12 10.07
C VAL A 432 -5.89 21.89 11.49
N LEU A 433 -7.08 21.28 11.62
CA LEU A 433 -7.68 20.99 12.93
C LEU A 433 -6.87 19.95 13.72
N VAL A 434 -6.42 18.87 13.06
CA VAL A 434 -5.57 17.84 13.67
C VAL A 434 -4.22 18.41 14.12
N LEU A 435 -3.60 19.26 13.29
CA LEU A 435 -2.35 19.94 13.64
C LEU A 435 -2.54 20.91 14.82
N GLY A 436 -3.62 21.69 14.82
CA GLY A 436 -3.95 22.57 15.94
C GLY A 436 -4.11 21.79 17.25
N ALA A 437 -4.83 20.67 17.23
CA ALA A 437 -4.99 19.80 18.38
C ALA A 437 -3.67 19.18 18.85
N ALA A 438 -2.82 18.73 17.92
CA ALA A 438 -1.50 18.20 18.25
C ALA A 438 -0.60 19.24 18.92
N PHE A 439 -0.60 20.47 18.38
CA PHE A 439 0.21 21.54 18.91
C PHE A 439 -0.32 22.07 20.26
N GLU A 440 -1.64 22.07 20.47
CA GLU A 440 -2.25 22.36 21.78
C GLU A 440 -1.80 21.34 22.83
N ALA A 441 -1.72 20.06 22.45
CA ALA A 441 -1.19 18.99 23.30
C ALA A 441 0.36 18.99 23.44
N GLY A 442 1.04 20.01 22.90
CA GLY A 442 2.49 20.20 23.06
C GLY A 442 3.38 19.36 22.13
N HIS A 443 2.81 18.69 21.13
CA HIS A 443 3.60 17.95 20.14
C HIS A 443 4.26 18.91 19.13
N VAL A 444 5.47 18.58 18.70
CA VAL A 444 6.20 19.39 17.71
C VAL A 444 6.20 18.73 16.32
N PRO A 445 6.50 19.45 15.23
CA PRO A 445 6.54 18.87 13.87
C PRO A 445 7.32 17.57 13.75
N ARG A 446 8.44 17.44 14.47
CA ARG A 446 9.28 16.24 14.48
C ARG A 446 8.55 15.01 15.02
N ASP A 447 7.71 15.18 16.04
CA ASP A 447 6.93 14.08 16.62
C ASP A 447 5.88 13.59 15.63
N LEU A 448 5.19 14.53 14.97
CA LEU A 448 4.18 14.24 13.96
C LEU A 448 4.77 13.55 12.73
N VAL A 449 5.95 13.97 12.28
CA VAL A 449 6.66 13.28 11.19
C VAL A 449 7.02 11.84 11.57
N LYS A 450 7.42 11.59 12.83
CA LYS A 450 7.68 10.22 13.30
C LYS A 450 6.38 9.39 13.41
N LEU A 451 5.30 9.99 13.89
CA LEU A 451 3.98 9.35 13.96
C LEU A 451 3.50 8.93 12.56
N CYS A 452 3.61 9.82 11.58
CA CYS A 452 3.22 9.58 10.19
C CYS A 452 4.04 8.49 9.48
N VAL A 453 5.16 8.04 10.06
CA VAL A 453 5.90 6.87 9.55
C VAL A 453 5.24 5.58 10.00
N ALA A 454 4.58 5.57 11.16
CA ALA A 454 3.85 4.41 11.66
C ALA A 454 2.42 4.34 11.12
N ALA A 455 1.87 5.49 10.72
CA ALA A 455 0.45 5.73 10.48
C ALA A 455 0.23 6.33 9.08
N PRO A 456 0.11 5.48 8.03
CA PRO A 456 0.03 5.93 6.63
C PRO A 456 -1.22 6.74 6.29
N ALA A 457 -2.39 6.41 6.84
CA ALA A 457 -3.60 7.19 6.62
C ALA A 457 -3.49 8.56 7.31
N LEU A 458 -2.94 8.61 8.52
CA LEU A 458 -2.66 9.88 9.19
C LEU A 458 -1.62 10.70 8.44
N ARG A 459 -0.61 10.07 7.82
CA ARG A 459 0.33 10.74 6.91
C ARG A 459 -0.37 11.44 5.76
N ARG A 460 -1.37 10.81 5.13
CA ARG A 460 -2.17 11.41 4.04
C ARG A 460 -2.95 12.64 4.48
N VAL A 461 -3.30 12.73 5.76
CA VAL A 461 -3.96 13.91 6.35
C VAL A 461 -2.91 14.96 6.73
N VAL A 462 -1.93 14.59 7.54
CA VAL A 462 -0.99 15.52 8.20
C VAL A 462 0.10 16.04 7.26
N LEU A 463 0.66 15.19 6.40
CA LEU A 463 1.81 15.47 5.54
C LEU A 463 1.44 15.52 4.04
N ALA A 464 0.21 15.91 3.71
CA ALA A 464 -0.22 16.10 2.32
C ALA A 464 0.58 17.19 1.57
N GLU A 465 1.21 18.12 2.31
CA GLU A 465 2.00 19.25 1.77
C GLU A 465 3.49 19.10 2.09
N PRO A 466 4.37 19.86 1.41
CA PRO A 466 5.79 19.85 1.68
C PRO A 466 6.12 20.09 3.16
N ALA A 467 7.12 19.36 3.69
CA ALA A 467 7.58 19.47 5.07
C ALA A 467 7.83 20.91 5.59
N PRO A 468 8.31 21.87 4.79
CA PRO A 468 8.45 23.26 5.23
C PRO A 468 7.13 23.91 5.71
N HIS A 469 5.98 23.48 5.19
CA HIS A 469 4.69 24.05 5.56
C HIS A 469 4.30 23.68 7.00
N LEU A 470 4.60 22.46 7.45
CA LEU A 470 4.34 22.03 8.82
C LEU A 470 5.09 22.89 9.85
N ALA A 471 6.34 23.26 9.54
CA ALA A 471 7.13 24.16 10.38
C ALA A 471 6.53 25.57 10.44
N LEU A 472 6.02 26.09 9.32
CA LEU A 472 5.34 27.39 9.28
C LEU A 472 4.07 27.39 10.12
N LEU A 473 3.23 26.34 10.01
CA LEU A 473 2.02 26.20 10.81
C LEU A 473 2.33 26.12 12.32
N PHE A 474 3.40 25.43 12.70
CA PHE A 474 3.85 25.38 14.09
C PHE A 474 4.37 26.74 14.60
N GLY A 475 5.16 27.45 13.79
CA GLY A 475 5.60 28.80 14.11
C GLY A 475 4.41 29.74 14.29
N LEU A 476 3.46 29.71 13.36
CA LEU A 476 2.21 30.47 13.43
C LEU A 476 1.47 30.16 14.72
N TRP A 477 1.25 28.88 15.01
CA TRP A 477 0.58 28.43 16.23
C TRP A 477 1.23 28.98 17.50
N ARG A 478 2.56 28.93 17.61
CA ARG A 478 3.30 29.44 18.77
C ARG A 478 3.27 30.96 18.92
N THR A 479 3.18 31.68 17.81
CA THR A 479 3.17 33.15 17.79
C THR A 479 1.77 33.75 17.78
N ARG A 480 0.73 32.91 17.80
CA ARG A 480 -0.65 33.34 17.52
C ARG A 480 -1.16 34.40 18.50
N ASP A 481 -0.82 34.27 19.78
CA ASP A 481 -1.30 35.17 20.85
C ASP A 481 -0.62 36.55 20.79
N ALA A 482 0.51 36.67 20.09
CA ALA A 482 1.19 37.95 19.90
C ALA A 482 0.49 38.83 18.86
N HIS A 483 -0.41 38.26 18.03
CA HIS A 483 -1.20 38.97 17.01
C HIS A 483 -0.40 39.98 16.16
N ARG A 484 0.86 39.66 15.81
CA ARG A 484 1.77 40.60 15.11
C ARG A 484 1.20 41.13 13.80
N TRP A 485 0.36 40.35 13.13
CA TRP A 485 -0.30 40.74 11.89
C TRP A 485 -1.32 41.87 12.07
N HIS A 486 -1.79 42.17 13.29
CA HIS A 486 -2.62 43.35 13.58
C HIS A 486 -1.91 44.68 13.33
N ALA A 487 -0.57 44.68 13.17
CA ALA A 487 0.15 45.85 12.69
C ALA A 487 -0.19 46.21 11.22
N VAL A 488 -0.72 45.26 10.45
CA VAL A 488 -1.19 45.47 9.06
C VAL A 488 -2.71 45.49 9.01
N GLY A 489 -3.37 44.54 9.65
CA GLY A 489 -4.83 44.48 9.69
C GLY A 489 -5.37 43.30 10.51
N HIS A 490 -6.68 43.32 10.77
CA HIS A 490 -7.35 42.24 11.49
C HIS A 490 -7.40 40.96 10.65
N GLY A 491 -6.75 39.90 11.12
CA GLY A 491 -6.68 38.62 10.41
C GLY A 491 -6.93 37.46 11.35
N ASN A 492 -7.63 36.45 10.83
CA ASN A 492 -7.79 35.16 11.50
C ASN A 492 -6.65 34.25 11.08
N THR A 493 -6.13 33.44 12.01
CA THR A 493 -5.22 32.37 11.61
C THR A 493 -5.97 31.32 10.81
N VAL A 494 -5.23 30.49 10.06
CA VAL A 494 -5.82 29.32 9.39
C VAL A 494 -6.50 28.38 10.39
N PHE A 495 -5.99 28.29 11.63
CA PHE A 495 -6.59 27.49 12.70
C PHE A 495 -7.93 28.05 13.18
N ASP A 496 -8.06 29.37 13.24
CA ASP A 496 -9.32 30.02 13.63
C ASP A 496 -10.34 29.92 12.50
N THR A 497 -9.91 30.18 11.27
CA THR A 497 -10.73 30.05 10.05
C THR A 497 -11.28 28.63 9.91
N ALA A 498 -10.43 27.60 10.09
CA ALA A 498 -10.85 26.20 10.04
C ALA A 498 -11.88 25.84 11.11
N ARG A 499 -11.87 26.50 12.28
CA ARG A 499 -12.82 26.23 13.37
C ARG A 499 -14.13 27.00 13.22
N THR A 500 -14.07 28.28 12.86
CA THR A 500 -15.23 29.18 12.92
C THR A 500 -16.03 29.23 11.61
N LEU A 501 -15.40 28.92 10.47
CA LEU A 501 -16.02 29.04 9.15
C LEU A 501 -15.85 27.74 8.34
N PRO A 502 -16.55 26.64 8.68
CA PRO A 502 -16.26 25.32 8.12
C PRO A 502 -16.27 25.23 6.59
N ARG A 503 -17.31 25.81 5.96
CA ARG A 503 -17.48 25.78 4.50
C ARG A 503 -16.46 26.68 3.80
N ASP A 504 -16.40 27.96 4.19
CA ASP A 504 -15.43 28.91 3.63
C ASP A 504 -13.99 28.41 3.79
N ALA A 505 -13.65 27.81 4.93
CA ALA A 505 -12.32 27.27 5.18
C ALA A 505 -12.01 26.09 4.26
N ALA A 506 -12.94 25.16 4.04
CA ALA A 506 -12.75 24.04 3.14
C ALA A 506 -12.53 24.53 1.70
N ASP A 507 -13.38 25.43 1.20
CA ASP A 507 -13.27 25.97 -0.16
C ASP A 507 -11.96 26.77 -0.35
N THR A 508 -11.61 27.58 0.65
CA THR A 508 -10.37 28.36 0.65
C THR A 508 -9.15 27.45 0.67
N LEU A 509 -9.11 26.43 1.53
CA LEU A 509 -8.00 25.49 1.64
C LEU A 509 -7.89 24.54 0.44
N ALA A 510 -8.99 24.29 -0.28
CA ALA A 510 -8.94 23.58 -1.55
C ALA A 510 -8.17 24.36 -2.62
N SER A 511 -8.34 25.69 -2.64
CA SER A 511 -7.68 26.58 -3.60
C SER A 511 -6.29 27.02 -3.15
N PHE A 512 -6.11 27.20 -1.84
CA PHE A 512 -4.91 27.72 -1.20
C PHE A 512 -4.50 26.81 -0.03
N PRO A 513 -3.96 25.61 -0.30
CA PRO A 513 -3.67 24.62 0.73
C PRO A 513 -2.53 25.02 1.67
N ASP A 514 -1.80 26.09 1.34
CA ASP A 514 -0.73 26.72 2.12
C ASP A 514 -1.14 28.01 2.84
N LEU A 515 -2.45 28.20 3.08
CA LEU A 515 -3.00 29.32 3.84
C LEU A 515 -2.44 29.40 5.26
N LEU A 516 -2.03 30.60 5.69
CA LEU A 516 -1.55 30.90 7.04
C LEU A 516 -2.49 31.88 7.76
N LEU A 517 -2.88 32.97 7.10
CA LEU A 517 -3.81 33.97 7.62
C LEU A 517 -4.88 34.31 6.59
N SER A 518 -6.07 34.66 7.08
CA SER A 518 -7.17 35.21 6.29
C SER A 518 -7.52 36.59 6.85
N HIS A 519 -7.27 37.64 6.07
CA HIS A 519 -7.66 39.01 6.37
C HIS A 519 -8.99 39.31 5.69
N ARG A 520 -9.99 39.68 6.48
CA ARG A 520 -11.27 40.19 5.97
C ARG A 520 -11.22 41.72 5.98
N PRO A 521 -11.14 42.39 4.82
CA PRO A 521 -11.16 43.84 4.74
C PRO A 521 -12.56 44.36 5.09
N GLU A 522 -12.78 45.68 4.97
CA GLU A 522 -14.12 46.24 5.10
C GLU A 522 -15.12 45.55 4.15
N ARG A 523 -16.37 45.39 4.58
CA ARG A 523 -17.38 44.61 3.87
C ARG A 523 -17.56 45.01 2.40
N THR A 524 -17.45 46.29 2.08
CA THR A 524 -17.52 46.82 0.70
C THR A 524 -16.39 46.27 -0.19
N VAL A 525 -15.20 46.11 0.38
CA VAL A 525 -14.04 45.51 -0.29
C VAL A 525 -14.18 44.00 -0.33
N GLU A 526 -14.58 43.37 0.78
CA GLU A 526 -14.78 41.91 0.83
C GLU A 526 -15.83 41.44 -0.18
N ASP A 527 -16.94 42.18 -0.34
CA ASP A 527 -17.97 41.88 -1.34
C ASP A 527 -17.45 42.03 -2.79
N ALA A 528 -16.42 42.85 -3.00
CA ALA A 528 -15.84 43.12 -4.33
C ALA A 528 -14.71 42.16 -4.73
N VAL A 529 -13.83 41.79 -3.79
CA VAL A 529 -12.61 40.98 -4.06
C VAL A 529 -12.48 39.72 -3.19
N GLY A 530 -13.36 39.53 -2.20
CA GLY A 530 -13.25 38.48 -1.20
C GLY A 530 -12.18 38.78 -0.13
N PRO A 531 -11.84 37.78 0.71
CA PRO A 531 -10.80 37.92 1.71
C PRO A 531 -9.40 38.02 1.06
N VAL A 532 -8.51 38.75 1.72
CA VAL A 532 -7.08 38.76 1.38
C VAL A 532 -6.42 37.58 2.10
N LEU A 533 -5.87 36.65 1.32
CA LEU A 533 -5.33 35.40 1.84
C LEU A 533 -3.80 35.47 1.87
N ILE A 534 -3.20 35.20 3.03
CA ILE A 534 -1.75 35.19 3.21
C ILE A 534 -1.31 33.73 3.27
N CYS A 535 -0.63 33.28 2.23
CA CYS A 535 -0.18 31.91 2.04
C CYS A 535 1.35 31.81 2.17
N ALA A 536 1.85 30.60 2.39
CA ALA A 536 3.29 30.35 2.42
C ALA A 536 3.98 30.74 1.09
N ARG A 537 3.30 30.64 -0.05
CA ARG A 537 3.82 30.99 -1.39
C ARG A 537 3.59 32.45 -1.81
N GLY A 538 2.62 33.16 -1.24
CA GLY A 538 2.31 34.53 -1.64
C GLY A 538 1.09 35.10 -0.93
N VAL A 539 0.66 36.29 -1.35
CA VAL A 539 -0.62 36.89 -0.96
C VAL A 539 -1.59 36.77 -2.14
N ALA A 540 -2.80 36.30 -1.87
CA ALA A 540 -3.85 36.14 -2.87
C ALA A 540 -5.02 37.11 -2.64
N VAL A 541 -5.49 37.72 -3.72
CA VAL A 541 -6.63 38.65 -3.74
C VAL A 541 -7.50 38.29 -4.95
N ALA A 542 -8.79 38.00 -4.74
CA ALA A 542 -9.72 37.58 -5.79
C ALA A 542 -9.22 36.39 -6.67
N GLY A 543 -8.39 35.49 -6.12
CA GLY A 543 -7.88 34.31 -6.81
C GLY A 543 -6.37 34.36 -7.14
N PRO A 544 -5.86 35.36 -7.89
CA PRO A 544 -4.43 35.44 -8.19
C PRO A 544 -3.55 35.55 -6.95
N LEU A 545 -2.41 34.86 -6.99
CA LEU A 545 -1.40 34.83 -5.92
C LEU A 545 -0.11 35.51 -6.39
N VAL A 546 0.40 36.45 -5.59
CA VAL A 546 1.65 37.19 -5.84
C VAL A 546 2.61 37.00 -4.68
N ALA A 547 3.86 36.63 -4.99
CA ALA A 547 4.89 36.32 -4.01
C ALA A 547 5.86 37.48 -3.75
N ASP A 548 6.02 38.35 -4.74
CA ASP A 548 7.00 39.43 -4.77
C ASP A 548 6.56 40.59 -3.84
N PRO A 549 7.36 40.95 -2.82
CA PRO A 549 7.06 42.07 -1.93
C PRO A 549 6.96 43.42 -2.67
N ASP A 550 7.67 43.57 -3.80
CA ASP A 550 7.77 44.81 -4.56
C ASP A 550 6.84 44.84 -5.79
N ALA A 551 5.86 43.93 -5.84
CA ALA A 551 4.91 43.86 -6.94
C ALA A 551 4.14 45.18 -7.16
N ASP A 552 3.88 45.53 -8.42
CA ASP A 552 3.02 46.67 -8.77
C ASP A 552 1.60 46.41 -8.26
N VAL A 553 1.18 47.14 -7.22
CA VAL A 553 -0.19 47.11 -6.70
C VAL A 553 -0.78 48.49 -6.76
N ARG A 554 -1.75 48.68 -7.67
CA ARG A 554 -2.42 49.96 -7.90
C ARG A 554 -3.81 49.76 -8.47
N LEU A 555 -4.62 50.81 -8.37
CA LEU A 555 -5.95 50.85 -8.97
C LEU A 555 -5.90 51.55 -10.33
N GLU A 556 -6.75 51.08 -11.23
CA GLU A 556 -7.04 51.69 -12.52
C GLU A 556 -8.55 51.83 -12.71
N ALA A 557 -8.96 52.58 -13.74
CA ALA A 557 -10.36 52.76 -14.13
C ALA A 557 -11.27 53.19 -12.96
N GLY A 558 -10.80 54.16 -12.15
CA GLY A 558 -11.55 54.68 -11.01
C GLY A 558 -11.83 53.62 -9.93
N GLY A 559 -10.85 52.76 -9.63
CA GLY A 559 -10.98 51.72 -8.61
C GLY A 559 -11.62 50.42 -9.09
N ARG A 560 -12.04 50.32 -10.37
CA ARG A 560 -12.71 49.13 -10.92
C ARG A 560 -11.77 48.05 -11.45
N VAL A 561 -10.48 48.36 -11.55
CA VAL A 561 -9.46 47.39 -11.93
C VAL A 561 -8.34 47.43 -10.91
N LEU A 562 -8.10 46.31 -10.23
CA LEU A 562 -6.94 46.11 -9.37
C LEU A 562 -5.80 45.50 -10.19
N VAL A 563 -4.68 46.20 -10.28
CA VAL A 563 -3.42 45.64 -10.78
C VAL A 563 -2.70 45.01 -9.59
N LEU A 564 -2.34 43.73 -9.71
CA LEU A 564 -1.62 42.96 -8.70
C LEU A 564 -0.47 42.20 -9.38
N GLY A 565 0.69 42.85 -9.43
CA GLY A 565 1.84 42.41 -10.22
C GLY A 565 1.47 42.30 -11.70
N ARG A 566 1.56 41.08 -12.25
CA ARG A 566 1.17 40.80 -13.66
C ARG A 566 -0.33 40.64 -13.88
N HIS A 567 -1.12 40.60 -12.82
CA HIS A 567 -2.55 40.31 -12.89
C HIS A 567 -3.35 41.62 -12.92
N ARG A 568 -4.39 41.66 -13.76
CA ARG A 568 -5.36 42.77 -13.83
C ARG A 568 -6.74 42.20 -13.53
N LEU A 569 -7.35 42.64 -12.43
CA LEU A 569 -8.57 42.07 -11.88
C LEU A 569 -9.69 43.09 -11.99
N ALA A 570 -10.70 42.79 -12.80
CA ALA A 570 -11.93 43.60 -12.84
C ALA A 570 -12.78 43.26 -11.60
N VAL A 571 -13.21 44.28 -10.88
CA VAL A 571 -14.02 44.14 -9.67
C VAL A 571 -15.43 44.69 -9.88
N SER A 572 -16.40 44.14 -9.15
CA SER A 572 -17.82 44.51 -9.27
C SER A 572 -18.13 45.92 -8.76
N ALA A 573 -17.35 46.40 -7.79
CA ALA A 573 -17.48 47.72 -7.17
C ALA A 573 -16.11 48.42 -7.10
N PRO A 574 -16.06 49.77 -7.15
CA PRO A 574 -14.81 50.49 -7.04
C PRO A 574 -14.17 50.28 -5.67
N LEU A 575 -12.89 49.94 -5.64
CA LEU A 575 -12.12 49.75 -4.42
C LEU A 575 -11.67 51.10 -3.83
N PRO A 576 -11.55 51.22 -2.50
CA PRO A 576 -10.94 52.36 -1.83
C PRO A 576 -9.49 52.59 -2.27
N ASP A 577 -9.08 53.87 -2.38
CA ASP A 577 -7.75 54.28 -2.87
C ASP A 577 -6.59 53.78 -1.99
N ASP A 578 -6.85 53.46 -0.71
CA ASP A 578 -5.87 52.95 0.25
C ASP A 578 -5.70 51.42 0.20
N PHE A 579 -6.62 50.67 -0.43
CA PHE A 579 -6.55 49.21 -0.51
C PHE A 579 -5.24 48.66 -1.12
N PRO A 580 -4.66 49.24 -2.20
CA PRO A 580 -3.35 48.82 -2.69
C PRO A 580 -2.23 48.95 -1.67
N ALA A 581 -2.30 49.95 -0.78
CA ALA A 581 -1.31 50.12 0.28
C ALA A 581 -1.42 48.98 1.30
N VAL A 582 -2.63 48.56 1.66
CA VAL A 582 -2.88 47.42 2.55
C VAL A 582 -2.32 46.12 1.95
N VAL A 583 -2.56 45.86 0.66
CA VAL A 583 -2.04 44.66 -0.02
C VAL A 583 -0.50 44.67 -0.06
N ARG A 584 0.13 45.82 -0.34
CA ARG A 584 1.60 45.97 -0.27
C ARG A 584 2.15 45.72 1.13
N GLN A 585 1.46 46.22 2.18
CA GLN A 585 1.85 45.94 3.56
C GLN A 585 1.77 44.45 3.88
N TRP A 586 0.75 43.72 3.41
CA TRP A 586 0.66 42.27 3.57
C TRP A 586 1.78 41.51 2.84
N LEU A 587 2.12 41.92 1.62
CA LEU A 587 3.22 41.32 0.84
C LEU A 587 4.57 41.50 1.55
N ALA A 588 4.85 42.71 2.05
CA ALA A 588 6.04 43.02 2.83
C ALA A 588 6.06 42.24 4.17
N PHE A 589 4.95 42.28 4.91
CA PHE A 589 4.80 41.57 6.18
C PHE A 589 5.06 40.08 6.04
N ARG A 590 4.43 39.43 5.05
CA ARG A 590 4.62 38.00 4.77
C ARG A 590 6.10 37.66 4.62
N THR A 591 6.85 38.44 3.84
CA THR A 591 8.25 38.14 3.51
C THR A 591 9.14 38.14 4.75
N GLY A 592 9.00 39.14 5.62
CA GLY A 592 9.73 39.19 6.90
C GLY A 592 9.26 38.13 7.89
N TRP A 593 7.94 37.96 8.01
CA TRP A 593 7.33 37.09 9.01
C TRP A 593 7.59 35.59 8.74
N LEU A 594 7.59 35.15 7.48
CA LEU A 594 7.89 33.74 7.14
C LEU A 594 9.28 33.29 7.62
N ALA A 595 10.28 34.19 7.59
CA ALA A 595 11.62 33.88 8.08
C ALA A 595 11.61 33.65 9.60
N GLU A 596 10.87 34.47 10.35
CA GLU A 596 10.70 34.31 11.79
C GLU A 596 10.01 32.98 12.14
N LEU A 597 8.92 32.64 11.44
CA LEU A 597 8.15 31.42 11.70
C LEU A 597 9.01 30.15 11.55
N ARG A 598 9.94 30.13 10.59
CA ARG A 598 10.87 29.01 10.38
C ARG A 598 11.95 28.92 11.46
N GLY A 599 12.32 30.05 12.06
CA GLY A 599 13.39 30.14 13.04
C GLY A 599 13.01 29.66 14.44
N VAL A 600 11.73 29.39 14.72
CA VAL A 600 11.26 29.01 16.05
C VAL A 600 11.75 27.60 16.43
N PRO A 601 12.73 27.45 17.35
CA PRO A 601 13.24 26.15 17.71
C PRO A 601 12.17 25.34 18.45
N ALA A 602 11.97 24.11 17.99
CA ALA A 602 11.09 23.15 18.63
C ALA A 602 11.91 22.21 19.52
N ALA A 603 12.00 22.54 20.81
CA ALA A 603 12.44 21.56 21.79
C ALA A 603 11.28 20.56 21.99
N ALA A 604 11.46 19.32 21.54
CA ALA A 604 10.48 18.27 21.79
C ALA A 604 10.44 17.98 23.30
N VAL A 605 9.24 17.81 23.86
CA VAL A 605 9.05 17.35 25.23
C VAL A 605 9.18 15.82 25.22
N PRO A 606 10.27 15.22 25.73
CA PRO A 606 10.54 13.79 25.52
C PRO A 606 9.44 12.87 26.04
N SER A 607 8.72 13.27 27.10
CA SER A 607 7.62 12.50 27.69
C SER A 607 6.39 12.44 26.78
N ALA A 608 6.04 13.54 26.09
CA ALA A 608 4.94 13.58 25.12
C ALA A 608 5.24 12.70 23.91
N THR A 609 6.45 12.80 23.35
CA THR A 609 6.92 11.96 22.25
C THR A 609 6.89 10.48 22.64
N ARG A 610 7.37 10.12 23.84
CA ARG A 610 7.39 8.72 24.32
C ARG A 610 5.98 8.18 24.52
N ARG A 611 5.05 8.98 25.06
CA ARG A 611 3.64 8.58 25.23
C ARG A 611 2.98 8.30 23.88
N LEU A 612 3.20 9.18 22.90
CA LEU A 612 2.60 9.08 21.57
C LEU A 612 3.19 7.93 20.74
N LEU A 613 4.51 7.77 20.74
CA LEU A 613 5.18 6.82 19.85
C LEU A 613 5.44 5.46 20.50
N GLY A 614 5.54 5.39 21.83
CA GLY A 614 5.85 4.16 22.58
C GLY A 614 4.97 2.97 22.19
N PRO A 615 3.63 3.11 22.16
CA PRO A 615 2.73 2.01 21.77
C PRO A 615 2.92 1.50 20.33
N LEU A 616 3.54 2.29 19.45
CA LEU A 616 3.80 1.94 18.06
C LEU A 616 5.14 1.25 17.86
N VAL A 617 6.02 1.26 18.88
CA VAL A 617 7.32 0.60 18.79
C VAL A 617 7.10 -0.92 18.80
N ARG A 618 7.81 -1.61 17.93
CA ARG A 618 7.88 -3.07 17.84
C ARG A 618 9.31 -3.51 18.10
N THR A 619 9.48 -4.54 18.90
CA THR A 619 10.80 -5.12 19.16
C THR A 619 11.19 -6.03 18.01
N CYS A 620 12.32 -5.75 17.35
CA CYS A 620 12.84 -6.62 16.32
C CYS A 620 13.30 -7.95 16.93
N ALA A 621 12.70 -9.07 16.51
CA ALA A 621 13.03 -10.40 17.04
C ALA A 621 14.50 -10.83 16.81
N ARG A 622 15.20 -10.18 15.86
CA ARG A 622 16.60 -10.52 15.52
C ARG A 622 17.63 -9.72 16.31
N CYS A 623 17.49 -8.39 16.38
CA CYS A 623 18.48 -7.53 17.04
C CYS A 623 18.02 -6.93 18.38
N GLY A 624 16.76 -7.12 18.77
CA GLY A 624 16.16 -6.54 19.98
C GLY A 624 15.89 -5.03 19.90
N GLY A 625 16.26 -4.36 18.80
CA GLY A 625 16.04 -2.92 18.64
C GLY A 625 14.55 -2.56 18.53
N GLY A 626 14.17 -1.45 19.16
CA GLY A 626 12.84 -0.86 19.02
C GLY A 626 12.67 -0.16 17.67
N VAL A 627 11.74 -0.63 16.85
CA VAL A 627 11.48 -0.17 15.49
C VAL A 627 10.04 0.29 15.35
N ILE A 628 9.85 1.45 14.71
CA ILE A 628 8.55 1.87 14.17
C ILE A 628 8.55 1.50 12.69
N ALA A 629 7.65 0.61 12.28
CA ALA A 629 7.63 0.03 10.95
C ALA A 629 6.28 0.26 10.25
N GLU A 630 6.34 0.70 8.99
CA GLU A 630 5.20 0.66 8.07
C GLU A 630 5.36 -0.56 7.15
N ALA A 631 4.24 -1.15 6.74
CA ALA A 631 4.25 -2.26 5.80
C ALA A 631 4.96 -1.84 4.50
N GLY A 632 5.99 -2.59 4.11
CA GLY A 632 6.80 -2.31 2.93
C GLY A 632 7.73 -1.10 3.05
N ALA A 633 8.00 -0.61 4.26
CA ALA A 633 8.93 0.49 4.51
C ALA A 633 10.12 0.06 5.39
N LEU A 634 11.21 0.82 5.28
CA LEU A 634 12.33 0.70 6.21
C LEU A 634 11.95 1.38 7.52
N GLY A 635 11.96 0.60 8.60
CA GLY A 635 11.57 1.06 9.92
C GLY A 635 12.52 2.14 10.47
N ARG A 636 12.01 2.97 11.37
CA ARG A 636 12.80 3.99 12.06
C ARG A 636 13.07 3.57 13.50
N SER A 637 14.18 4.03 14.04
CA SER A 637 14.50 3.83 15.46
C SER A 637 13.40 4.47 16.31
N GLY A 638 12.76 3.66 17.17
CA GLY A 638 11.85 4.17 18.18
C GLY A 638 12.57 5.01 19.23
N PRO A 639 11.85 5.82 20.03
CA PRO A 639 12.43 6.37 21.25
C PRO A 639 12.94 5.21 22.11
N VAL A 640 14.19 5.30 22.59
CA VAL A 640 14.76 4.30 23.50
C VAL A 640 13.90 4.31 24.77
N SER A 641 13.36 3.13 25.09
CA SER A 641 12.58 2.87 26.30
C SER A 641 13.40 3.18 27.54
#